data_AF-A0A9J7INT3-F1
#
_entry.id   AF-A0A9J7INT3-F1
#
_cell.length_a   1.000
_cell.length_b   1.000
_cell.length_c   1.000
_cell.angle_alpha   90.00
_cell.angle_beta   90.00
_cell.angle_gamma   90.00
#
_symmetry.space_group_name_H-M   'P 1'
#
loop_
_entity.id
_entity.type
_entity.pdbx_description
1 polymer ?
#
loop_
_entity_poly.entity_id
_entity_poly.type
_entity_poly.pdbx_seq_one_letter_code
_entity_poly.pdbx_strand_id
1 'polypeptide(L)'
;MAVPWFYLVFLAYHVVFGAEVIIEYYPSQSVLDMNNKVVKKREVNSTDDPNLNTNGSDSYWRHFNNDTDDGDIHKRALDPVFYGHPKTREELWNERFLNETTSFDQTPSLVKLLHNITLTYLKDCTPVILYDNQVMSKESYLVQNLLKGFPTTFIHGYINDDGELVEPELIHATIECQNFILFLSDIKISAKILGKQPENKIIIIARSSQWAVQEFLASVTSRNFVNLLVVGQSFKEGDDAKLESPYILYTHKLYTDGLGASQPLVLNSWTHGKFSREVNLFPLKMTEGYAGHRFVVAAANQPPFVFRRIKSDLDGGNPRVVWDGIELRLIKLLAERNNFSIEIVEPREPNLGPGDAVAKEIITGRADIAIAGMYLTNDRIREMDMSLPHSHDCAVFVTLMSTALPRYRAILGPFHWHVWVALTFTYLFGMFPLAFSDKHTLRHLIHNSGEIENMFWYVFGTFTNCFTFLGKNSWSKTNKITTRLLIGWYWIFTIIITSCYTGSIIAFVTLPVFPETVDTIKQLLAGFYRVGTLDRGGWEKWFLNSSDPQTNKLLRKLELVPNVEAGIRNTTKAFFWPHAFLGSKAELEYIVQANFTATKSKRAVLHISNKCFVPFGITIGFPNNSVYSAKMNLDISKMIQSGLIDKIANEVRFEMQRSPTGTLLAAGSGTINIPSAEEKGLSLEDTQGMFLLLAAGFTIAATALVSEWMGGFTRRCRFQKKSETPISANSRENLIITPKTDIDSEIRIIEDTESRLHFEDRPSSSVSVDTLEGQVIHVTESSIDVHNTFNVDRFDSRRSSSLDLDREVREIFEKDQKRRRIFSRDMESLDENGSTVSRAAFGDSVKNDI
;
A
#
# COMPACT_ATOMS: atom_id res chain seq x y z
N MET A 1 -55.79 -17.41 -18.73
CA MET A 1 -55.74 -17.52 -20.20
C MET A 1 -54.47 -16.84 -20.70
N ALA A 2 -53.77 -17.45 -21.68
CA ALA A 2 -52.73 -16.92 -22.58
C ALA A 2 -51.94 -15.62 -22.25
N VAL A 3 -50.66 -15.77 -21.81
CA VAL A 3 -49.39 -15.57 -22.58
C VAL A 3 -49.45 -14.74 -23.89
N PRO A 4 -48.42 -13.96 -24.33
CA PRO A 4 -47.24 -13.33 -23.66
C PRO A 4 -47.23 -11.77 -23.83
N TRP A 5 -46.34 -10.92 -23.29
CA TRP A 5 -44.90 -10.96 -22.96
C TRP A 5 -43.91 -10.97 -24.16
N PHE A 6 -43.88 -9.88 -24.93
CA PHE A 6 -42.85 -9.62 -25.95
C PHE A 6 -42.60 -8.11 -26.12
N TYR A 7 -41.67 -7.49 -25.37
CA TYR A 7 -41.13 -6.14 -25.69
C TYR A 7 -39.84 -5.75 -24.93
N LEU A 8 -39.04 -6.70 -24.41
CA LEU A 8 -37.90 -6.39 -23.51
C LEU A 8 -36.60 -7.16 -23.80
N VAL A 9 -36.27 -7.42 -25.08
CA VAL A 9 -34.96 -8.00 -25.49
C VAL A 9 -34.47 -7.40 -26.83
N PHE A 10 -34.29 -6.07 -26.92
CA PHE A 10 -33.79 -5.43 -28.15
C PHE A 10 -32.64 -4.42 -27.95
N LEU A 11 -31.97 -4.44 -26.80
CA LEU A 11 -30.85 -3.54 -26.46
C LEU A 11 -29.64 -4.26 -25.83
N ALA A 12 -29.43 -5.53 -26.18
CA ALA A 12 -28.32 -6.35 -25.65
C ALA A 12 -27.67 -7.27 -26.71
N TYR A 13 -27.68 -6.86 -27.98
CA TYR A 13 -27.03 -7.58 -29.09
C TYR A 13 -26.19 -6.63 -29.97
N HIS A 14 -25.29 -5.87 -29.35
CA HIS A 14 -24.04 -5.50 -30.02
C HIS A 14 -23.12 -6.72 -29.96
N VAL A 15 -23.32 -7.65 -30.88
CA VAL A 15 -22.37 -8.76 -31.10
C VAL A 15 -21.10 -8.13 -31.65
N VAL A 16 -20.05 -8.17 -30.84
CA VAL A 16 -18.68 -8.03 -31.31
C VAL A 16 -18.43 -9.24 -32.19
N PHE A 17 -18.55 -9.07 -33.51
CA PHE A 17 -17.97 -9.99 -34.48
C PHE A 17 -16.44 -9.82 -34.43
N GLY A 18 -15.83 -10.38 -33.38
CA GLY A 18 -14.48 -10.92 -33.52
C GLY A 18 -14.61 -12.14 -34.39
N ALA A 19 -13.94 -12.15 -35.54
CA ALA A 19 -13.83 -13.38 -36.32
C ALA A 19 -12.88 -14.30 -35.53
N GLU A 20 -13.38 -15.42 -35.00
CA GLU A 20 -12.50 -16.46 -34.47
C GLU A 20 -11.71 -17.05 -35.64
N VAL A 21 -10.48 -16.56 -35.84
CA VAL A 21 -9.54 -17.14 -36.79
C VAL A 21 -8.99 -18.42 -36.16
N ILE A 22 -9.34 -19.57 -36.75
CA ILE A 22 -8.84 -20.86 -36.29
C ILE A 22 -7.35 -20.95 -36.64
N ILE A 23 -6.48 -20.73 -35.65
CA ILE A 23 -5.04 -20.94 -35.79
C ILE A 23 -4.78 -22.45 -35.91
N GLU A 24 -4.42 -22.91 -37.11
CA GLU A 24 -4.09 -24.31 -37.36
C GLU A 24 -2.68 -24.65 -36.87
N TYR A 25 -2.59 -25.55 -35.89
CA TYR A 25 -1.33 -26.07 -35.38
C TYR A 25 -0.91 -27.33 -36.16
N TYR A 26 0.26 -27.29 -36.79
CA TYR A 26 0.77 -28.40 -37.58
C TYR A 26 1.63 -29.35 -36.71
N PRO A 27 1.25 -30.63 -36.54
CA PRO A 27 2.03 -31.61 -35.78
C PRO A 27 3.32 -31.98 -36.51
N SER A 28 4.41 -32.22 -35.77
CA SER A 28 5.68 -32.59 -36.39
C SER A 28 5.61 -33.95 -37.08
N GLN A 29 6.35 -34.08 -38.19
CA GLN A 29 6.48 -35.33 -38.96
C GLN A 29 6.96 -36.49 -38.06
N SER A 30 7.80 -36.19 -37.06
CA SER A 30 8.32 -37.13 -36.07
C SER A 30 7.24 -37.68 -35.12
N VAL A 31 6.25 -36.87 -34.72
CA VAL A 31 5.11 -37.31 -33.89
C VAL A 31 4.13 -38.12 -34.72
N LEU A 32 3.88 -37.71 -35.97
CA LEU A 32 3.05 -38.47 -36.92
C LEU A 32 3.65 -39.86 -37.21
N ASP A 33 4.96 -39.94 -37.47
CA ASP A 33 5.66 -41.22 -37.68
C ASP A 33 5.71 -42.10 -36.42
N MET A 34 5.77 -41.50 -35.23
CA MET A 34 5.73 -42.23 -33.96
C MET A 34 4.33 -42.80 -33.72
N ASN A 35 3.27 -42.03 -33.94
CA ASN A 35 1.89 -42.52 -33.90
C ASN A 35 1.64 -43.60 -34.96
N ASN A 36 2.07 -43.41 -36.21
CA ASN A 36 1.95 -44.41 -37.27
C ASN A 36 2.74 -45.70 -36.97
N LYS A 37 3.90 -45.61 -36.32
CA LYS A 37 4.64 -46.79 -35.82
C LYS A 37 3.94 -47.47 -34.66
N VAL A 38 3.27 -46.74 -33.77
CA VAL A 38 2.47 -47.30 -32.66
C VAL A 38 1.19 -47.97 -33.17
N VAL A 39 0.51 -47.37 -34.15
CA VAL A 39 -0.66 -47.95 -34.82
C VAL A 39 -0.27 -49.24 -35.56
N LYS A 40 0.78 -49.21 -36.39
CA LYS A 40 1.30 -50.44 -37.04
C LYS A 40 1.79 -51.50 -36.05
N LYS A 41 2.25 -51.12 -34.85
CA LYS A 41 2.58 -52.09 -33.77
C LYS A 41 1.34 -52.67 -33.08
N ARG A 42 0.19 -51.98 -33.11
CA ARG A 42 -1.09 -52.49 -32.61
C ARG A 42 -1.78 -53.39 -33.63
N GLU A 43 -1.81 -53.00 -34.90
CA GLU A 43 -2.46 -53.77 -35.98
C GLU A 43 -1.83 -55.15 -36.22
N VAL A 44 -0.54 -55.33 -35.95
CA VAL A 44 0.15 -56.63 -36.05
C VAL A 44 -0.19 -57.60 -34.89
N ASN A 45 -0.86 -57.12 -33.84
CA ASN A 45 -1.02 -57.84 -32.57
C ASN A 45 -2.49 -58.04 -32.11
N SER A 46 -3.46 -58.04 -33.03
CA SER A 46 -4.85 -58.37 -32.70
C SER A 46 -5.57 -59.20 -33.78
N THR A 47 -5.54 -60.52 -33.63
CA THR A 47 -6.60 -61.42 -34.09
C THR A 47 -7.42 -61.85 -32.88
N ASP A 48 -8.74 -61.68 -32.96
CA ASP A 48 -9.83 -62.39 -32.24
C ASP A 48 -10.95 -61.44 -31.74
N ASP A 49 -11.96 -61.24 -32.61
CA ASP A 49 -13.43 -61.28 -32.37
C ASP A 49 -14.16 -60.41 -31.30
N PRO A 50 -15.50 -60.20 -31.44
CA PRO A 50 -16.05 -58.84 -31.34
C PRO A 50 -17.07 -58.56 -30.23
N ASN A 51 -17.52 -57.28 -30.21
CA ASN A 51 -18.73 -56.66 -29.61
C ASN A 51 -18.48 -55.65 -28.47
N LEU A 52 -18.67 -54.34 -28.74
CA LEU A 52 -19.81 -53.56 -28.22
C LEU A 52 -19.86 -52.13 -28.82
N ASN A 53 -21.07 -51.56 -28.93
CA ASN A 53 -21.31 -50.19 -29.40
C ASN A 53 -20.82 -49.12 -28.40
N THR A 54 -20.38 -47.94 -28.88
CA THR A 54 -21.13 -46.66 -28.69
C THR A 54 -20.44 -45.42 -29.33
N ASN A 55 -21.25 -44.69 -30.12
CA ASN A 55 -21.28 -43.24 -30.44
C ASN A 55 -20.03 -42.34 -30.23
N GLY A 56 -19.61 -41.63 -31.30
CA GLY A 56 -18.65 -40.53 -31.20
C GLY A 56 -18.40 -39.74 -32.51
N SER A 57 -19.41 -39.03 -33.00
CA SER A 57 -19.38 -37.91 -33.98
C SER A 57 -18.23 -37.83 -35.02
N ASP A 58 -18.55 -38.07 -36.29
CA ASP A 58 -17.68 -37.83 -37.44
C ASP A 58 -17.31 -36.34 -37.63
N SER A 59 -16.03 -36.07 -37.88
CA SER A 59 -15.56 -34.81 -38.45
C SER A 59 -15.38 -34.94 -39.96
N TYR A 60 -16.17 -34.17 -40.73
CA TYR A 60 -16.18 -34.23 -42.20
C TYR A 60 -14.87 -33.76 -42.84
N TRP A 61 -14.24 -34.64 -43.63
CA TRP A 61 -13.25 -34.24 -44.63
C TRP A 61 -13.94 -33.90 -45.95
N ARG A 62 -13.76 -32.67 -46.46
CA ARG A 62 -14.13 -32.34 -47.85
C ARG A 62 -13.07 -32.90 -48.79
N HIS A 63 -13.41 -33.93 -49.56
CA HIS A 63 -12.63 -34.36 -50.71
C HIS A 63 -12.95 -33.49 -51.93
N PHE A 64 -11.90 -32.98 -52.58
CA PHE A 64 -11.97 -32.47 -53.96
C PHE A 64 -11.55 -33.59 -54.90
N ASN A 65 -12.53 -34.18 -55.58
CA ASN A 65 -12.48 -34.48 -57.02
C ASN A 65 -13.81 -35.16 -57.40
N ASN A 66 -14.64 -34.46 -58.18
CA ASN A 66 -15.69 -35.08 -58.96
C ASN A 66 -15.06 -35.48 -60.30
N ASP A 67 -15.00 -36.78 -60.56
CA ASP A 67 -15.09 -37.31 -61.92
C ASP A 67 -15.94 -38.58 -61.86
N THR A 68 -17.06 -38.55 -62.59
CA THR A 68 -17.98 -39.66 -62.75
C THR A 68 -17.65 -40.39 -64.05
N ASP A 69 -17.26 -41.66 -63.99
CA ASP A 69 -17.75 -42.64 -64.95
C ASP A 69 -17.64 -44.09 -64.46
N ASP A 70 -18.50 -44.94 -65.00
CA ASP A 70 -18.70 -46.35 -64.64
C ASP A 70 -17.78 -47.33 -65.42
N GLY A 71 -17.65 -48.57 -64.94
CA GLY A 71 -17.45 -49.72 -65.84
C GLY A 71 -16.02 -50.18 -66.20
N ASP A 72 -15.37 -50.86 -65.25
CA ASP A 72 -14.72 -52.19 -65.33
C ASP A 72 -14.07 -52.76 -66.65
N ILE A 73 -13.06 -53.64 -66.44
CA ILE A 73 -12.46 -54.66 -67.34
C ILE A 73 -11.14 -54.35 -68.11
N HIS A 74 -10.17 -55.27 -67.95
CA HIS A 74 -8.79 -55.28 -68.50
C HIS A 74 -8.63 -55.94 -69.90
N LYS A 75 -7.58 -55.56 -70.69
CA LYS A 75 -6.35 -56.38 -70.96
C LYS A 75 -5.46 -55.91 -72.14
N ARG A 76 -4.18 -55.66 -71.83
CA ARG A 76 -2.91 -56.12 -72.46
C ARG A 76 -2.86 -56.43 -73.99
N ALA A 77 -1.96 -55.74 -74.71
CA ALA A 77 -0.71 -56.26 -75.31
C ALA A 77 -0.38 -55.93 -76.80
N LEU A 78 0.94 -55.75 -77.02
CA LEU A 78 1.75 -56.03 -78.23
C LEU A 78 1.79 -55.05 -79.43
N ASP A 79 2.90 -54.31 -79.45
CA ASP A 79 3.63 -53.69 -80.57
C ASP A 79 4.06 -54.75 -81.63
N PRO A 80 4.17 -54.41 -82.93
CA PRO A 80 5.53 -54.20 -83.45
C PRO A 80 5.73 -53.21 -84.64
N VAL A 81 6.78 -52.40 -84.52
CA VAL A 81 7.87 -52.15 -85.51
C VAL A 81 7.54 -51.40 -86.83
N PHE A 82 8.23 -50.25 -87.01
CA PHE A 82 8.67 -49.77 -88.32
C PHE A 82 10.06 -49.12 -88.23
N TYR A 83 10.99 -49.47 -89.12
CA TYR A 83 12.33 -48.89 -89.16
C TYR A 83 12.36 -47.60 -89.99
N GLY A 84 12.50 -46.49 -89.29
CA GLY A 84 13.25 -45.31 -89.72
C GLY A 84 14.02 -44.78 -88.52
N HIS A 85 15.00 -43.90 -88.74
CA HIS A 85 15.63 -43.13 -87.66
C HIS A 85 15.20 -41.65 -87.71
N PRO A 86 13.93 -41.30 -87.44
CA PRO A 86 13.68 -40.02 -86.79
C PRO A 86 14.26 -40.09 -85.37
N LYS A 87 14.78 -38.97 -84.84
CA LYS A 87 15.15 -38.91 -83.42
C LYS A 87 13.95 -39.36 -82.58
N THR A 88 14.14 -40.30 -81.66
CA THR A 88 13.00 -40.88 -80.95
C THR A 88 12.34 -39.83 -80.05
N ARG A 89 11.10 -40.10 -79.60
CA ARG A 89 10.47 -39.19 -78.64
C ARG A 89 11.28 -39.13 -77.34
N GLU A 90 12.00 -40.19 -76.98
CA GLU A 90 12.97 -40.20 -75.89
C GLU A 90 14.20 -39.34 -76.18
N GLU A 91 14.77 -39.28 -77.40
CA GLU A 91 15.88 -38.36 -77.71
C GLU A 91 15.44 -36.89 -77.71
N LEU A 92 14.27 -36.59 -78.28
CA LEU A 92 13.66 -35.25 -78.22
C LEU A 92 13.17 -34.88 -76.82
N TRP A 93 12.83 -35.86 -75.98
CA TRP A 93 12.66 -35.67 -74.53
C TRP A 93 14.00 -35.46 -73.85
N ASN A 94 15.05 -36.21 -74.20
CA ASN A 94 16.37 -36.12 -73.58
C ASN A 94 16.98 -34.74 -73.85
N GLU A 95 16.87 -34.20 -75.08
CA GLU A 95 17.25 -32.81 -75.36
C GLU A 95 16.39 -31.75 -74.64
N ARG A 96 15.19 -32.10 -74.17
CA ARG A 96 14.32 -31.21 -73.35
C ARG A 96 14.42 -31.44 -71.84
N PHE A 97 14.88 -32.61 -71.40
CA PHE A 97 15.14 -32.99 -70.00
C PHE A 97 16.57 -32.66 -69.59
N LEU A 98 17.53 -32.72 -70.52
CA LEU A 98 18.91 -32.23 -70.37
C LEU A 98 19.03 -30.71 -70.51
N ASN A 99 17.89 -30.00 -70.54
CA ASN A 99 17.78 -28.74 -69.81
C ASN A 99 17.76 -29.01 -68.28
N GLU A 100 18.68 -29.87 -67.81
CA GLU A 100 19.16 -29.82 -66.45
C GLU A 100 19.66 -28.40 -66.24
N THR A 101 19.00 -27.67 -65.35
CA THR A 101 19.57 -26.44 -64.83
C THR A 101 20.93 -26.80 -64.23
N THR A 102 22.02 -26.38 -64.89
CA THR A 102 23.39 -26.71 -64.47
C THR A 102 23.79 -26.10 -63.12
N SER A 103 22.87 -25.35 -62.50
CA SER A 103 22.88 -24.88 -61.13
C SER A 103 22.58 -25.99 -60.11
N PHE A 104 23.47 -26.16 -59.16
CA PHE A 104 23.25 -26.97 -57.95
C PHE A 104 22.01 -26.48 -57.17
N ASP A 105 21.08 -27.39 -56.86
CA ASP A 105 19.91 -27.11 -56.02
C ASP A 105 20.33 -26.83 -54.58
N GLN A 106 20.14 -25.58 -54.13
CA GLN A 106 20.51 -25.13 -52.79
C GLN A 106 19.44 -25.47 -51.73
N THR A 107 18.26 -25.94 -52.16
CA THR A 107 17.09 -26.22 -51.29
C THR A 107 17.40 -27.26 -50.21
N PRO A 108 18.00 -28.43 -50.50
CA PRO A 108 18.24 -29.45 -49.49
C PRO A 108 19.26 -29.01 -48.44
N SER A 109 20.24 -28.18 -48.82
CA SER A 109 21.23 -27.65 -47.87
C SER A 109 20.62 -26.63 -46.90
N LEU A 110 19.76 -25.73 -47.40
CA LEU A 110 19.03 -24.77 -46.55
C LEU A 110 18.03 -25.47 -45.63
N VAL A 111 17.28 -26.45 -46.15
CA VAL A 111 16.37 -27.27 -45.31
C VAL A 111 17.15 -27.98 -44.21
N LYS A 112 18.31 -28.58 -44.52
CA LYS A 112 19.18 -29.23 -43.52
C LYS A 112 19.76 -28.26 -42.49
N LEU A 113 20.13 -27.04 -42.90
CA LEU A 113 20.55 -25.96 -41.99
C LEU A 113 19.43 -25.62 -41.00
N LEU A 114 18.21 -25.36 -41.50
CA LEU A 114 17.06 -24.99 -40.66
C LEU A 114 16.65 -26.12 -39.72
N HIS A 115 16.67 -27.38 -40.16
CA HIS A 115 16.44 -28.54 -39.29
C HIS A 115 17.47 -28.62 -38.15
N ASN A 116 18.73 -28.28 -38.41
CA ASN A 116 19.76 -28.28 -37.38
C ASN A 116 19.56 -27.12 -36.38
N ILE A 117 19.27 -25.92 -36.86
CA ILE A 117 19.02 -24.74 -36.01
C ILE A 117 17.74 -24.93 -35.16
N THR A 118 16.66 -25.44 -35.75
CA THR A 118 15.40 -25.69 -35.02
C THR A 118 15.58 -26.71 -33.91
N LEU A 119 16.27 -27.82 -34.18
CA LEU A 119 16.58 -28.87 -33.20
C LEU A 119 17.56 -28.45 -32.10
N THR A 120 18.33 -27.38 -32.28
CA THR A 120 19.34 -26.93 -31.31
C THR A 120 18.92 -25.68 -30.53
N TYR A 121 18.20 -24.74 -31.17
CA TYR A 121 17.89 -23.43 -30.60
C TYR A 121 16.40 -23.11 -30.49
N LEU A 122 15.51 -23.76 -31.25
CA LEU A 122 14.07 -23.41 -31.30
C LEU A 122 13.16 -24.48 -30.66
N LYS A 123 13.71 -25.42 -29.88
CA LYS A 123 12.91 -26.40 -29.11
C LYS A 123 12.11 -25.81 -27.96
N ASP A 124 12.53 -24.65 -27.45
CA ASP A 124 12.01 -24.08 -26.21
C ASP A 124 10.61 -23.47 -26.38
N CYS A 125 10.30 -22.96 -27.58
CA CYS A 125 9.12 -22.14 -27.87
C CYS A 125 8.65 -22.38 -29.32
N THR A 126 7.35 -22.23 -29.60
CA THR A 126 6.76 -22.63 -30.88
C THR A 126 7.30 -21.77 -32.04
N PRO A 127 7.88 -22.37 -33.10
CA PRO A 127 8.30 -21.63 -34.27
C PRO A 127 7.11 -21.25 -35.16
N VAL A 128 7.00 -19.95 -35.46
CA VAL A 128 6.09 -19.36 -36.43
C VAL A 128 6.86 -19.09 -37.72
N ILE A 129 6.45 -19.72 -38.81
CA ILE A 129 7.09 -19.64 -40.13
C ILE A 129 6.29 -18.68 -41.02
N LEU A 130 6.88 -17.53 -41.33
CA LEU A 130 6.27 -16.48 -42.14
C LEU A 130 6.98 -16.37 -43.49
N TYR A 131 6.21 -16.31 -44.57
CA TYR A 131 6.77 -16.20 -45.93
C TYR A 131 6.00 -15.21 -46.81
N ASP A 132 6.76 -14.54 -47.67
CA ASP A 132 6.33 -13.53 -48.64
C ASP A 132 5.84 -14.15 -49.95
N ASN A 133 5.00 -13.42 -50.71
CA ASN A 133 4.45 -13.81 -52.01
C ASN A 133 5.53 -14.30 -52.98
N GLN A 134 6.67 -13.61 -53.01
CA GLN A 134 7.80 -13.99 -53.87
C GLN A 134 8.33 -15.40 -53.56
N VAL A 135 8.31 -15.81 -52.30
CA VAL A 135 8.78 -17.13 -51.84
C VAL A 135 7.70 -18.17 -52.11
N MET A 136 6.43 -17.86 -51.83
CA MET A 136 5.30 -18.75 -52.14
C MET A 136 5.19 -19.06 -53.64
N SER A 137 5.36 -18.07 -54.51
CA SER A 137 5.20 -18.21 -55.96
C SER A 137 6.41 -18.82 -56.66
N LYS A 138 7.64 -18.40 -56.31
CA LYS A 138 8.86 -18.86 -57.00
C LYS A 138 9.51 -20.09 -56.35
N GLU A 139 9.34 -20.28 -55.04
CA GLU A 139 10.02 -21.31 -54.24
C GLU A 139 9.02 -22.25 -53.53
N SER A 140 7.84 -22.46 -54.11
CA SER A 140 6.78 -23.34 -53.56
C SER A 140 7.28 -24.73 -53.14
N TYR A 141 8.19 -25.32 -53.94
CA TYR A 141 8.83 -26.61 -53.65
C TYR A 141 9.70 -26.59 -52.38
N LEU A 142 10.39 -25.48 -52.09
CA LEU A 142 11.18 -25.30 -50.88
C LEU A 142 10.28 -25.24 -49.66
N VAL A 143 9.20 -24.46 -49.74
CA VAL A 143 8.22 -24.32 -48.64
C VAL A 143 7.56 -25.69 -48.38
N GLN A 144 7.07 -26.38 -49.41
CA GLN A 144 6.48 -27.72 -49.28
C GLN A 144 7.43 -28.73 -48.63
N ASN A 145 8.70 -28.79 -49.05
CA ASN A 145 9.69 -29.70 -48.47
C ASN A 145 10.07 -29.35 -47.03
N LEU A 146 10.12 -28.06 -46.68
CA LEU A 146 10.38 -27.61 -45.32
C LEU A 146 9.23 -28.00 -44.38
N LEU A 147 7.99 -27.67 -44.75
CA LEU A 147 6.79 -27.93 -43.94
C LEU A 147 6.55 -29.44 -43.75
N LYS A 148 6.74 -30.24 -44.82
CA LYS A 148 6.62 -31.71 -44.78
C LYS A 148 7.72 -32.41 -43.98
N GLY A 149 8.84 -31.75 -43.71
CA GLY A 149 9.96 -32.33 -42.94
C GLY A 149 10.02 -31.90 -41.47
N PHE A 150 9.29 -30.84 -41.10
CA PHE A 150 9.68 -29.99 -39.96
C PHE A 150 9.74 -30.76 -38.62
N PRO A 151 10.79 -30.54 -37.80
CA PRO A 151 11.11 -31.45 -36.70
C PRO A 151 10.31 -31.21 -35.41
N THR A 152 9.73 -30.02 -35.26
CA THR A 152 8.88 -29.59 -34.13
C THR A 152 7.47 -29.26 -34.62
N THR A 153 6.52 -29.08 -33.71
CA THR A 153 5.27 -28.39 -34.06
C THR A 153 5.61 -26.98 -34.54
N PHE A 154 4.80 -26.44 -35.45
CA PHE A 154 4.97 -25.09 -35.96
C PHE A 154 3.62 -24.50 -36.35
N ILE A 155 3.59 -23.17 -36.45
CA ILE A 155 2.50 -22.41 -37.05
C ILE A 155 3.09 -21.75 -38.30
N HIS A 156 2.30 -21.53 -39.35
CA HIS A 156 2.74 -20.73 -40.48
C HIS A 156 1.72 -19.64 -40.83
N GLY A 157 2.18 -18.56 -41.45
CA GLY A 157 1.36 -17.42 -41.86
C GLY A 157 1.93 -16.72 -43.08
N TYR A 158 1.10 -15.94 -43.75
CA TYR A 158 1.44 -15.35 -45.04
C TYR A 158 1.55 -13.82 -44.98
N ILE A 159 2.49 -13.27 -45.75
CA ILE A 159 2.75 -11.83 -45.87
C ILE A 159 2.28 -11.36 -47.25
N ASN A 160 1.38 -10.39 -47.29
CA ASN A 160 0.89 -9.76 -48.51
C ASN A 160 1.94 -8.84 -49.16
N ASP A 161 1.74 -8.52 -50.44
CA ASP A 161 2.61 -7.62 -51.22
C ASP A 161 2.76 -6.20 -50.59
N ASP A 162 1.78 -5.77 -49.79
CA ASP A 162 1.81 -4.50 -49.03
C ASP A 162 2.74 -4.55 -47.77
N GLY A 163 3.39 -5.69 -47.54
CA GLY A 163 4.25 -5.92 -46.38
C GLY A 163 3.47 -6.02 -45.07
N GLU A 164 2.29 -6.63 -45.10
CA GLU A 164 1.39 -6.81 -43.96
C GLU A 164 0.99 -8.28 -43.82
N LEU A 165 0.78 -8.72 -42.59
CA LEU A 165 0.45 -10.11 -42.27
C LEU A 165 -1.04 -10.38 -42.51
N VAL A 166 -1.38 -11.48 -43.17
CA VAL A 166 -2.79 -11.86 -43.42
C VAL A 166 -3.52 -12.22 -42.13
N GLU A 167 -2.86 -12.98 -41.24
CA GLU A 167 -3.40 -13.35 -39.93
C GLU A 167 -2.72 -12.56 -38.78
N PRO A 168 -3.09 -11.29 -38.52
CA PRO A 168 -2.43 -10.45 -37.50
C PRO A 168 -2.47 -11.05 -36.07
N GLU A 169 -3.45 -11.91 -35.80
CA GLU A 169 -3.61 -12.59 -34.51
C GLU A 169 -2.46 -13.57 -34.18
N LEU A 170 -1.71 -14.04 -35.18
CA LEU A 170 -0.52 -14.89 -34.98
C LEU A 170 0.53 -14.24 -34.07
N ILE A 171 0.66 -12.90 -34.14
CA ILE A 171 1.61 -12.11 -33.34
C ILE A 171 1.00 -11.74 -31.96
N HIS A 172 -0.32 -11.85 -31.80
CA HIS A 172 -1.07 -11.41 -30.62
C HIS A 172 -1.53 -12.57 -29.71
N ALA A 173 -0.94 -13.76 -29.81
CA ALA A 173 -1.19 -14.87 -28.89
C ALA A 173 -0.58 -14.57 -27.49
N THR A 174 -1.30 -13.81 -26.67
CA THR A 174 -0.85 -13.13 -25.42
C THR A 174 -0.30 -14.03 -24.28
N ILE A 175 -0.11 -15.34 -24.49
CA ILE A 175 0.20 -16.31 -23.43
C ILE A 175 1.31 -17.32 -23.82
N GLU A 176 1.64 -17.50 -25.10
CA GLU A 176 2.60 -18.54 -25.54
C GLU A 176 3.94 -17.94 -26.02
N CYS A 177 5.06 -18.54 -25.61
CA CYS A 177 6.38 -18.17 -26.12
C CYS A 177 6.51 -18.60 -27.59
N GLN A 178 6.94 -17.68 -28.45
CA GLN A 178 7.08 -17.89 -29.89
C GLN A 178 8.50 -17.60 -30.38
N ASN A 179 8.95 -18.32 -31.41
CA ASN A 179 10.14 -17.98 -32.18
C ASN A 179 9.74 -17.72 -33.63
N PHE A 180 10.47 -16.89 -34.38
CA PHE A 180 10.08 -16.53 -35.75
C PHE A 180 11.10 -17.00 -36.78
N ILE A 181 10.62 -17.60 -37.87
CA ILE A 181 11.39 -17.91 -39.09
C ILE A 181 10.75 -17.16 -40.25
N LEU A 182 11.45 -16.14 -40.76
CA LEU A 182 11.00 -15.23 -41.79
C LEU A 182 11.68 -15.52 -43.13
N PHE A 183 10.92 -15.83 -44.17
CA PHE A 183 11.39 -15.91 -45.56
C PHE A 183 11.00 -14.62 -46.28
N LEU A 184 11.95 -13.70 -46.48
CA LEU A 184 11.69 -12.35 -46.98
C LEU A 184 12.51 -12.02 -48.23
N SER A 185 11.86 -11.35 -49.18
CA SER A 185 12.52 -10.69 -50.31
C SER A 185 13.23 -9.40 -49.86
N ASP A 186 12.53 -8.52 -49.14
CA ASP A 186 13.10 -7.36 -48.44
C ASP A 186 13.08 -7.58 -46.92
N ILE A 187 14.27 -7.52 -46.31
CA ILE A 187 14.46 -7.68 -44.88
C ILE A 187 13.88 -6.50 -44.09
N LYS A 188 13.85 -5.28 -44.66
CA LYS A 188 13.42 -4.06 -43.95
C LYS A 188 11.96 -4.15 -43.47
N ILE A 189 11.13 -4.94 -44.15
CA ILE A 189 9.72 -5.20 -43.80
C ILE A 189 9.59 -5.96 -42.47
N SER A 190 10.58 -6.77 -42.08
CA SER A 190 10.53 -7.59 -40.84
C SER A 190 10.16 -6.80 -39.58
N ALA A 191 10.68 -5.57 -39.44
CA ALA A 191 10.41 -4.70 -38.29
C ALA A 191 9.02 -4.06 -38.32
N LYS A 192 8.39 -3.91 -39.50
CA LYS A 192 6.98 -3.50 -39.64
C LYS A 192 6.05 -4.63 -39.18
N ILE A 193 6.38 -5.88 -39.51
CA ILE A 193 5.58 -7.06 -39.20
C ILE A 193 5.68 -7.43 -37.70
N LEU A 194 6.90 -7.73 -37.22
CA LEU A 194 7.08 -8.28 -35.87
C LEU A 194 7.16 -7.23 -34.75
N GLY A 195 7.31 -5.94 -35.09
CA GLY A 195 7.52 -4.89 -34.09
C GLY A 195 8.85 -5.03 -33.33
N LYS A 196 8.82 -4.80 -32.01
CA LYS A 196 9.97 -5.01 -31.11
C LYS A 196 9.89 -6.38 -30.45
N GLN A 197 11.00 -7.11 -30.45
CA GLN A 197 11.09 -8.49 -29.93
C GLN A 197 12.40 -8.65 -29.14
N PRO A 198 12.37 -8.41 -27.82
CA PRO A 198 13.56 -8.49 -26.97
C PRO A 198 13.93 -9.92 -26.55
N GLU A 199 12.95 -10.83 -26.40
CA GLU A 199 13.18 -12.19 -25.92
C GLU A 199 13.18 -13.24 -27.04
N ASN A 200 12.17 -13.16 -27.93
CA ASN A 200 11.92 -14.15 -28.98
C ASN A 200 13.10 -14.28 -29.97
N LYS A 201 13.46 -15.53 -30.34
CA LYS A 201 14.55 -15.80 -31.30
C LYS A 201 14.02 -15.62 -32.72
N ILE A 202 14.71 -14.83 -33.52
CA ILE A 202 14.30 -14.48 -34.89
C ILE A 202 15.37 -14.94 -35.88
N ILE A 203 14.94 -15.74 -36.86
CA ILE A 203 15.74 -16.17 -38.00
C ILE A 203 15.15 -15.54 -39.25
N ILE A 204 15.93 -14.72 -39.95
CA ILE A 204 15.54 -14.18 -41.26
C ILE A 204 16.35 -14.88 -42.34
N ILE A 205 15.66 -15.45 -43.32
CA ILE A 205 16.24 -16.08 -44.50
C ILE A 205 16.11 -15.05 -45.62
N ALA A 206 17.21 -14.35 -45.87
CA ALA A 206 17.26 -13.22 -46.77
C ALA A 206 17.45 -13.68 -48.22
N ARG A 207 16.52 -13.30 -49.10
CA ARG A 207 16.69 -13.37 -50.56
C ARG A 207 17.30 -12.08 -51.16
N SER A 208 17.59 -11.09 -50.32
CA SER A 208 18.28 -9.85 -50.71
C SER A 208 19.80 -10.03 -50.85
N SER A 209 20.49 -9.03 -51.42
CA SER A 209 21.95 -9.03 -51.52
C SER A 209 22.64 -8.97 -50.15
N GLN A 210 23.88 -9.46 -50.08
CA GLN A 210 24.74 -9.36 -48.88
C GLN A 210 24.91 -7.90 -48.40
N TRP A 211 24.96 -6.95 -49.34
CA TRP A 211 25.04 -5.52 -49.01
C TRP A 211 23.77 -5.05 -48.29
N ALA A 212 22.57 -5.44 -48.78
CA ALA A 212 21.31 -5.11 -48.13
C ALA A 212 21.17 -5.78 -46.75
N VAL A 213 21.71 -7.00 -46.56
CA VAL A 213 21.81 -7.65 -45.25
C VAL A 213 22.66 -6.81 -44.29
N GLN A 214 23.84 -6.36 -44.71
CA GLN A 214 24.73 -5.55 -43.88
C GLN A 214 24.16 -4.16 -43.56
N GLU A 215 23.54 -3.51 -44.55
CA GLU A 215 22.82 -2.24 -44.38
C GLU A 215 21.68 -2.40 -43.37
N PHE A 216 20.85 -3.44 -43.49
CA PHE A 216 19.79 -3.73 -42.53
C PHE A 216 20.34 -3.97 -41.12
N LEU A 217 21.41 -4.75 -40.97
CA LEU A 217 22.01 -5.02 -39.66
C LEU A 217 22.62 -3.77 -39.01
N ALA A 218 23.13 -2.82 -39.79
CA ALA A 218 23.59 -1.51 -39.33
C ALA A 218 22.44 -0.51 -39.06
N SER A 219 21.25 -0.77 -39.59
CA SER A 219 20.10 0.15 -39.52
C SER A 219 19.40 0.14 -38.16
N VAL A 220 18.60 1.19 -37.92
CA VAL A 220 17.75 1.30 -36.72
C VAL A 220 16.78 0.13 -36.56
N THR A 221 16.28 -0.47 -37.66
CA THR A 221 15.25 -1.52 -37.62
C THR A 221 15.77 -2.85 -37.09
N SER A 222 17.06 -3.18 -37.23
CA SER A 222 17.61 -4.41 -36.65
C SER A 222 17.67 -4.36 -35.12
N ARG A 223 17.76 -3.16 -34.53
CA ARG A 223 17.84 -2.94 -33.07
C ARG A 223 16.57 -3.34 -32.34
N ASN A 224 15.44 -3.48 -33.04
CA ASN A 224 14.19 -3.99 -32.50
C ASN A 224 14.28 -5.48 -32.13
N PHE A 225 15.30 -6.21 -32.60
CA PHE A 225 15.45 -7.65 -32.44
C PHE A 225 16.76 -7.97 -31.69
N VAL A 226 16.70 -8.39 -30.43
CA VAL A 226 17.92 -8.74 -29.66
C VAL A 226 18.52 -10.06 -30.18
N ASN A 227 17.67 -11.09 -30.28
CA ASN A 227 18.07 -12.45 -30.64
C ASN A 227 17.89 -12.68 -32.15
N LEU A 228 18.65 -11.94 -32.95
CA LEU A 228 18.57 -11.98 -34.42
C LEU A 228 19.68 -12.83 -35.08
N LEU A 229 19.27 -13.72 -35.98
CA LEU A 229 20.11 -14.44 -36.92
C LEU A 229 19.62 -14.16 -38.35
N VAL A 230 20.50 -13.74 -39.26
CA VAL A 230 20.17 -13.56 -40.69
C VAL A 230 20.99 -14.54 -41.53
N VAL A 231 20.31 -15.37 -42.30
CA VAL A 231 20.89 -16.32 -43.24
C VAL A 231 20.87 -15.68 -44.63
N GLY A 232 22.05 -15.37 -45.18
CA GLY A 232 22.20 -14.86 -46.54
C GLY A 232 22.97 -15.84 -47.42
N GLN A 233 22.54 -16.05 -48.64
CA GLN A 233 23.31 -16.86 -49.61
C GLN A 233 24.57 -16.11 -50.05
N SER A 234 25.68 -16.82 -50.26
CA SER A 234 26.86 -16.22 -50.86
C SER A 234 26.74 -16.08 -52.36
N PHE A 235 27.11 -14.91 -52.88
CA PHE A 235 27.44 -14.78 -54.29
C PHE A 235 28.64 -15.68 -54.64
N LYS A 236 28.63 -16.22 -55.85
CA LYS A 236 29.77 -16.93 -56.45
C LYS A 236 30.47 -15.98 -57.42
N GLU A 237 31.80 -16.03 -57.43
CA GLU A 237 32.63 -15.29 -58.37
C GLU A 237 33.22 -16.31 -59.37
N GLY A 238 32.47 -16.59 -60.44
CA GLY A 238 32.81 -17.58 -61.47
C GLY A 238 31.61 -18.41 -61.96
N ASP A 239 31.69 -18.92 -63.19
CA ASP A 239 30.60 -19.62 -63.92
C ASP A 239 30.29 -21.06 -63.41
N ASP A 240 30.88 -21.49 -62.30
CA ASP A 240 30.70 -22.84 -61.73
C ASP A 240 29.33 -22.99 -61.04
N ALA A 241 28.27 -23.03 -61.85
CA ALA A 241 26.89 -23.27 -61.44
C ALA A 241 26.73 -24.56 -60.62
N LYS A 242 27.56 -25.58 -60.88
CA LYS A 242 27.50 -26.94 -60.32
C LYS A 242 27.92 -27.09 -58.85
N LEU A 243 28.55 -26.09 -58.22
CA LEU A 243 28.97 -26.17 -56.81
C LEU A 243 27.87 -25.74 -55.81
N GLU A 244 27.92 -26.20 -54.57
CA GLU A 244 27.13 -25.63 -53.46
C GLU A 244 27.61 -24.18 -53.17
N SER A 245 26.70 -23.24 -52.95
CA SER A 245 27.05 -21.89 -52.48
C SER A 245 26.98 -21.84 -50.95
N PRO A 246 27.99 -21.32 -50.24
CA PRO A 246 27.91 -21.17 -48.79
C PRO A 246 26.76 -20.27 -48.36
N TYR A 247 26.01 -20.69 -47.35
CA TYR A 247 25.13 -19.78 -46.61
C TYR A 247 25.93 -19.10 -45.50
N ILE A 248 25.90 -17.77 -45.46
CA ILE A 248 26.58 -16.97 -44.45
C ILE A 248 25.58 -16.58 -43.37
N LEU A 249 25.97 -16.82 -42.12
CA LEU A 249 25.17 -16.58 -40.93
C LEU A 249 25.63 -15.28 -40.29
N TYR A 250 24.79 -14.25 -40.38
CA TYR A 250 25.02 -12.93 -39.82
C TYR A 250 24.23 -12.74 -38.52
N THR A 251 24.76 -11.89 -37.66
CA THR A 251 24.02 -11.24 -36.57
C THR A 251 24.47 -9.78 -36.51
N HIS A 252 24.04 -9.02 -35.51
CA HIS A 252 24.61 -7.70 -35.23
C HIS A 252 25.16 -7.62 -33.80
N LYS A 253 26.06 -6.66 -33.58
CA LYS A 253 26.42 -6.12 -32.26
C LYS A 253 25.57 -4.87 -32.01
N LEU A 254 24.88 -4.81 -30.88
CA LEU A 254 24.07 -3.66 -30.45
C LEU A 254 24.92 -2.66 -29.66
N TYR A 255 24.57 -1.38 -29.73
CA TYR A 255 25.19 -0.28 -28.99
C TYR A 255 26.72 -0.23 -29.11
N THR A 256 27.24 -0.18 -30.34
CA THR A 256 28.69 0.03 -30.56
C THR A 256 29.14 1.46 -30.22
N ASP A 257 28.22 2.41 -30.35
CA ASP A 257 28.46 3.85 -30.24
C ASP A 257 27.42 4.48 -29.31
N GLY A 258 27.72 5.64 -28.73
CA GLY A 258 26.80 6.38 -27.85
C GLY A 258 25.49 6.85 -28.52
N LEU A 259 25.38 6.80 -29.85
CA LEU A 259 24.13 7.01 -30.59
C LEU A 259 23.24 5.74 -30.65
N GLY A 260 23.69 4.64 -30.05
CA GLY A 260 23.03 3.34 -30.09
C GLY A 260 23.13 2.66 -31.44
N ALA A 261 24.17 2.93 -32.23
CA ALA A 261 24.39 2.27 -33.52
C ALA A 261 24.56 0.75 -33.36
N SER A 262 24.24 0.00 -34.41
CA SER A 262 24.48 -1.43 -34.52
C SER A 262 25.49 -1.72 -35.63
N GLN A 263 26.25 -2.81 -35.49
CA GLN A 263 27.27 -3.22 -36.46
C GLN A 263 26.99 -4.65 -36.94
N PRO A 264 27.03 -4.95 -38.25
CA PRO A 264 26.93 -6.32 -38.76
C PRO A 264 28.12 -7.17 -38.30
N LEU A 265 27.84 -8.42 -37.93
CA LEU A 265 28.82 -9.40 -37.50
C LEU A 265 28.56 -10.74 -38.22
N VAL A 266 29.56 -11.26 -38.92
CA VAL A 266 29.51 -12.62 -39.46
C VAL A 266 29.83 -13.60 -38.34
N LEU A 267 28.89 -14.51 -38.02
CA LEU A 267 29.10 -15.56 -37.03
C LEU A 267 29.78 -16.79 -37.63
N ASN A 268 29.28 -17.25 -38.77
CA ASN A 268 29.60 -18.58 -39.29
C ASN A 268 29.24 -18.71 -40.78
N SER A 269 29.63 -19.82 -41.40
CA SER A 269 29.12 -20.25 -42.70
C SER A 269 28.68 -21.71 -42.66
N TRP A 270 27.77 -22.06 -43.56
CA TRP A 270 27.23 -23.41 -43.73
C TRP A 270 27.48 -23.89 -45.16
N THR A 271 28.11 -25.06 -45.29
CA THR A 271 28.44 -25.74 -46.55
C THR A 271 28.44 -27.25 -46.33
N HIS A 272 28.08 -28.05 -47.34
CA HIS A 272 28.19 -29.50 -47.30
C HIS A 272 27.48 -30.14 -46.10
N GLY A 273 26.43 -29.49 -45.60
CA GLY A 273 25.65 -29.92 -44.45
C GLY A 273 26.36 -29.83 -43.09
N LYS A 274 27.37 -28.96 -42.94
CA LYS A 274 28.08 -28.66 -41.68
C LYS A 274 28.33 -27.16 -41.52
N PHE A 275 28.48 -26.72 -40.26
CA PHE A 275 29.00 -25.39 -39.94
C PHE A 275 30.52 -25.34 -40.13
N SER A 276 31.06 -24.20 -40.55
CA SER A 276 32.50 -23.98 -40.68
C SER A 276 33.21 -23.88 -39.32
N ARG A 277 32.51 -23.41 -38.28
CA ARG A 277 33.02 -23.27 -36.90
C ARG A 277 31.95 -23.70 -35.90
N GLU A 278 32.35 -24.12 -34.71
CA GLU A 278 31.42 -24.34 -33.59
C GLU A 278 31.23 -23.02 -32.83
N VAL A 279 30.09 -22.37 -33.03
CA VAL A 279 29.76 -21.05 -32.45
C VAL A 279 28.28 -21.03 -32.08
N ASN A 280 27.94 -20.44 -30.92
CA ASN A 280 26.55 -20.20 -30.56
C ASN A 280 25.92 -19.17 -31.52
N LEU A 281 24.84 -19.56 -32.21
CA LEU A 281 24.13 -18.69 -33.17
C LEU A 281 23.38 -17.54 -32.50
N PHE A 282 23.02 -17.67 -31.22
CA PHE A 282 22.39 -16.62 -30.42
C PHE A 282 23.26 -16.28 -29.20
N PRO A 283 24.38 -15.54 -29.41
CA PRO A 283 25.24 -15.08 -28.32
C PRO A 283 24.56 -13.96 -27.52
N LEU A 284 24.81 -13.92 -26.20
CA LEU A 284 24.36 -12.86 -25.32
C LEU A 284 24.80 -11.48 -25.84
N LYS A 285 23.84 -10.55 -25.95
CA LYS A 285 24.06 -9.18 -26.44
C LYS A 285 24.41 -8.23 -25.30
N MET A 286 24.99 -7.07 -25.65
CA MET A 286 25.28 -5.95 -24.73
C MET A 286 26.17 -6.34 -23.53
N THR A 287 27.13 -7.24 -23.74
CA THR A 287 28.09 -7.69 -22.72
C THR A 287 29.15 -6.63 -22.39
N GLU A 288 29.52 -5.80 -23.36
CA GLU A 288 30.49 -4.68 -23.23
C GLU A 288 29.86 -3.37 -22.74
N GLY A 289 28.57 -3.37 -22.38
CA GLY A 289 27.81 -2.17 -22.02
C GLY A 289 27.13 -1.50 -23.20
N TYR A 290 26.91 -0.18 -23.11
CA TYR A 290 26.18 0.63 -24.10
C TYR A 290 27.03 1.77 -24.71
N ALA A 291 28.36 1.67 -24.67
CA ALA A 291 29.30 2.59 -25.34
C ALA A 291 29.06 4.10 -25.10
N GLY A 292 28.66 4.48 -23.89
CA GLY A 292 28.38 5.87 -23.49
C GLY A 292 26.99 6.38 -23.86
N HIS A 293 26.08 5.52 -24.34
CA HIS A 293 24.72 5.90 -24.72
C HIS A 293 23.99 6.68 -23.63
N ARG A 294 23.19 7.68 -24.03
CA ARG A 294 22.51 8.60 -23.12
C ARG A 294 21.03 8.24 -23.02
N PHE A 295 20.66 7.58 -21.91
CA PHE A 295 19.27 7.26 -21.59
C PHE A 295 18.55 8.45 -20.94
N VAL A 296 17.31 8.70 -21.37
CA VAL A 296 16.44 9.70 -20.76
C VAL A 296 15.66 9.05 -19.61
N VAL A 297 15.84 9.58 -18.40
CA VAL A 297 15.27 9.05 -17.16
C VAL A 297 14.18 10.00 -16.66
N ALA A 298 12.92 9.58 -16.73
CA ALA A 298 11.80 10.28 -16.10
C ALA A 298 11.87 10.09 -14.58
N ALA A 299 11.94 11.20 -13.83
CA ALA A 299 12.04 11.18 -12.38
C ALA A 299 10.95 12.04 -11.73
N ALA A 300 10.24 11.47 -10.75
CA ALA A 300 9.31 12.22 -9.89
C ALA A 300 9.74 12.16 -8.41
N ASN A 301 9.40 13.20 -7.65
CA ASN A 301 9.80 13.33 -6.25
C ASN A 301 8.91 12.48 -5.33
N GLN A 302 9.38 11.27 -5.02
CA GLN A 302 8.79 10.29 -4.09
C GLN A 302 9.89 9.78 -3.13
N PRO A 303 10.13 10.46 -1.99
CA PRO A 303 11.14 10.01 -1.02
C PRO A 303 10.68 8.71 -0.31
N PRO A 304 11.60 7.82 0.11
CA PRO A 304 13.07 7.90 0.00
C PRO A 304 13.65 7.46 -1.35
N PHE A 305 12.82 6.98 -2.28
CA PHE A 305 13.27 6.34 -3.52
C PHE A 305 13.90 7.32 -4.51
N VAL A 306 13.25 8.48 -4.70
CA VAL A 306 13.73 9.58 -5.54
C VAL A 306 13.32 10.90 -4.89
N PHE A 307 14.27 11.79 -4.62
CA PHE A 307 13.97 13.12 -4.08
C PHE A 307 14.90 14.19 -4.65
N ARG A 308 14.36 15.40 -4.80
CA ARG A 308 15.12 16.56 -5.27
C ARG A 308 15.71 17.33 -4.09
N ARG A 309 17.03 17.55 -4.11
CA ARG A 309 17.75 18.46 -3.21
C ARG A 309 18.11 19.72 -4.01
N ILE A 310 17.65 20.89 -3.58
CA ILE A 310 18.08 22.16 -4.17
C ILE A 310 19.40 22.56 -3.49
N LYS A 311 20.49 22.59 -4.24
CA LYS A 311 21.77 23.14 -3.74
C LYS A 311 21.93 24.56 -4.26
N SER A 312 21.90 25.52 -3.35
CA SER A 312 22.47 26.86 -3.56
C SER A 312 23.96 26.78 -3.26
N ASP A 313 24.80 27.10 -4.24
CA ASP A 313 26.24 27.21 -4.00
C ASP A 313 26.51 28.39 -3.05
N LEU A 314 27.44 28.21 -2.10
CA LEU A 314 27.75 29.21 -1.06
C LEU A 314 28.19 30.57 -1.64
N ASP A 315 28.75 30.56 -2.84
CA ASP A 315 29.22 31.74 -3.58
C ASP A 315 28.11 32.49 -4.33
N GLY A 316 26.83 32.20 -4.05
CA GLY A 316 25.68 32.90 -4.65
C GLY A 316 25.35 32.45 -6.09
N GLY A 317 25.78 31.26 -6.49
CA GLY A 317 25.46 30.67 -7.78
C GLY A 317 23.97 30.33 -7.94
N ASN A 318 23.50 30.23 -9.19
CA ASN A 318 22.13 29.82 -9.51
C ASN A 318 21.80 28.47 -8.83
N PRO A 319 20.65 28.34 -8.14
CA PRO A 319 20.31 27.11 -7.43
C PRO A 319 20.19 25.94 -8.40
N ARG A 320 20.99 24.89 -8.19
CA ARG A 320 20.98 23.68 -9.01
C ARG A 320 20.11 22.61 -8.36
N VAL A 321 19.18 22.05 -9.13
CA VAL A 321 18.39 20.89 -8.71
C VAL A 321 19.26 19.65 -8.82
N VAL A 322 19.55 19.02 -7.68
CA VAL A 322 20.32 17.77 -7.60
C VAL A 322 19.38 16.66 -7.18
N TRP A 323 19.21 15.66 -8.04
CA TRP A 323 18.46 14.46 -7.72
C TRP A 323 19.33 13.47 -6.92
N ASP A 324 18.69 12.80 -5.96
CA ASP A 324 19.28 11.75 -5.14
C ASP A 324 18.18 10.76 -4.67
N GLY A 325 18.56 9.64 -4.08
CA GLY A 325 17.64 8.59 -3.63
C GLY A 325 18.08 7.18 -4.01
N ILE A 326 17.36 6.18 -3.52
CA ILE A 326 17.68 4.74 -3.69
C ILE A 326 17.73 4.37 -5.18
N GLU A 327 16.68 4.68 -5.95
CA GLU A 327 16.59 4.33 -7.37
C GLU A 327 17.63 5.08 -8.21
N LEU A 328 17.95 6.33 -7.85
CA LEU A 328 18.96 7.10 -8.59
C LEU A 328 20.38 6.62 -8.31
N ARG A 329 20.71 6.23 -7.07
CA ARG A 329 22.01 5.61 -6.74
C ARG A 329 22.15 4.25 -7.43
N LEU A 330 21.08 3.45 -7.46
CA LEU A 330 21.00 2.21 -8.22
C LEU A 330 21.29 2.45 -9.72
N ILE A 331 20.60 3.39 -10.37
CA ILE A 331 20.83 3.69 -11.80
C ILE A 331 22.25 4.22 -12.05
N LYS A 332 22.82 5.06 -11.18
CA LYS A 332 24.21 5.54 -11.32
C LYS A 332 25.22 4.39 -11.29
N LEU A 333 25.04 3.41 -10.41
CA LEU A 333 25.90 2.21 -10.35
C LEU A 333 25.70 1.30 -11.58
N LEU A 334 24.49 1.20 -12.12
CA LEU A 334 24.24 0.53 -13.40
C LEU A 334 24.91 1.27 -14.57
N ALA A 335 24.91 2.60 -14.55
CA ALA A 335 25.53 3.47 -15.54
C ALA A 335 27.06 3.32 -15.58
N GLU A 336 27.70 3.31 -14.41
CA GLU A 336 29.13 3.02 -14.26
C GLU A 336 29.47 1.59 -14.72
N ARG A 337 28.66 0.59 -14.33
CA ARG A 337 28.89 -0.82 -14.68
C ARG A 337 28.77 -1.10 -16.19
N ASN A 338 27.74 -0.55 -16.82
CA ASN A 338 27.40 -0.83 -18.21
C ASN A 338 27.79 0.31 -19.17
N ASN A 339 28.64 1.25 -18.73
CA ASN A 339 29.15 2.38 -19.51
C ASN A 339 28.05 3.11 -20.30
N PHE A 340 27.12 3.74 -19.57
CA PHE A 340 26.09 4.63 -20.13
C PHE A 340 25.98 5.94 -19.34
N SER A 341 25.31 6.93 -19.93
CA SER A 341 25.02 8.22 -19.28
C SER A 341 23.51 8.41 -19.11
N ILE A 342 23.12 9.25 -18.16
CA ILE A 342 21.71 9.53 -17.84
C ILE A 342 21.39 11.02 -17.92
N GLU A 343 20.23 11.34 -18.49
CA GLU A 343 19.64 12.68 -18.49
C GLU A 343 18.30 12.62 -17.74
N ILE A 344 18.17 13.41 -16.66
CA ILE A 344 16.99 13.35 -15.80
C ILE A 344 15.96 14.39 -16.24
N VAL A 345 14.71 13.96 -16.45
CA VAL A 345 13.59 14.79 -16.90
C VAL A 345 12.43 14.71 -15.91
N GLU A 346 11.86 15.85 -15.53
CA GLU A 346 10.62 15.92 -14.73
C GLU A 346 9.38 15.65 -15.62
N PRO A 347 8.36 14.90 -15.15
CA PRO A 347 7.14 14.66 -15.91
C PRO A 347 6.32 15.94 -16.09
N ARG A 348 5.66 16.09 -17.25
CA ARG A 348 4.93 17.33 -17.60
C ARG A 348 3.61 17.52 -16.85
N GLU A 349 3.04 16.44 -16.31
CA GLU A 349 1.75 16.44 -15.63
C GLU A 349 1.90 16.13 -14.13
N PRO A 350 2.33 17.10 -13.30
CA PRO A 350 2.42 16.93 -11.84
C PRO A 350 1.06 16.78 -11.14
N ASN A 351 -0.04 16.80 -11.90
CA ASN A 351 -1.39 16.53 -11.41
C ASN A 351 -1.60 15.03 -11.13
N LEU A 352 -0.87 14.16 -11.80
CA LEU A 352 -0.92 12.71 -11.57
C LEU A 352 -0.08 12.34 -10.32
N GLY A 353 -0.34 11.18 -9.73
CA GLY A 353 0.53 10.64 -8.69
C GLY A 353 1.95 10.41 -9.23
N PRO A 354 3.03 10.55 -8.43
CA PRO A 354 4.42 10.50 -8.92
C PRO A 354 4.74 9.30 -9.83
N GLY A 355 4.27 8.10 -9.47
CA GLY A 355 4.42 6.90 -10.30
C GLY A 355 3.61 6.91 -11.59
N ASP A 356 2.37 7.38 -11.56
CA ASP A 356 1.51 7.47 -12.76
C ASP A 356 2.04 8.55 -13.73
N ALA A 357 2.63 9.63 -13.20
CA ALA A 357 3.24 10.71 -13.97
C ALA A 357 4.45 10.21 -14.79
N VAL A 358 5.38 9.45 -14.18
CA VAL A 358 6.54 8.92 -14.91
C VAL A 358 6.18 7.74 -15.82
N ALA A 359 5.22 6.90 -15.45
CA ALA A 359 4.70 5.84 -16.32
C ALA A 359 4.14 6.43 -17.63
N LYS A 360 3.40 7.54 -17.55
CA LYS A 360 2.88 8.24 -18.73
C LYS A 360 3.97 8.79 -19.67
N GLU A 361 5.10 9.28 -19.15
CA GLU A 361 6.22 9.74 -20.00
C GLU A 361 6.93 8.56 -20.70
N ILE A 362 6.95 7.35 -20.10
CA ILE A 362 7.38 6.11 -20.77
C ILE A 362 6.39 5.69 -21.86
N ILE A 363 5.11 5.60 -21.54
CA ILE A 363 4.07 5.12 -22.48
C ILE A 363 3.97 6.05 -23.70
N THR A 364 4.22 7.35 -23.50
CA THR A 364 4.30 8.34 -24.60
C THR A 364 5.66 8.38 -25.32
N GLY A 365 6.62 7.52 -24.96
CA GLY A 365 7.90 7.36 -25.65
C GLY A 365 8.88 8.55 -25.47
N ARG A 366 8.75 9.32 -24.38
CA ARG A 366 9.62 10.47 -24.10
C ARG A 366 10.79 10.17 -23.17
N ALA A 367 10.71 9.07 -22.42
CA ALA A 367 11.75 8.58 -21.54
C ALA A 367 11.99 7.09 -21.77
N ASP A 368 13.25 6.67 -21.59
CA ASP A 368 13.68 5.28 -21.70
C ASP A 368 13.57 4.52 -20.36
N ILE A 369 13.64 5.25 -19.25
CA ILE A 369 13.63 4.69 -17.90
C ILE A 369 12.78 5.58 -16.99
N ALA A 370 12.03 5.00 -16.07
CA ALA A 370 11.22 5.73 -15.09
C ALA A 370 11.55 5.32 -13.67
N ILE A 371 11.77 6.32 -12.82
CA ILE A 371 12.02 6.19 -11.38
C ILE A 371 11.12 7.16 -10.60
N ALA A 372 10.43 6.62 -9.60
CA ALA A 372 9.50 7.35 -8.73
C ALA A 372 9.05 6.50 -7.52
N GLY A 373 9.80 5.46 -7.15
CA GLY A 373 9.32 4.45 -6.21
C GLY A 373 8.08 3.72 -6.71
N MET A 374 8.04 3.34 -7.99
CA MET A 374 6.84 2.76 -8.59
C MET A 374 6.57 1.34 -8.10
N TYR A 375 5.38 1.12 -7.53
CA TYR A 375 4.90 -0.22 -7.21
C TYR A 375 4.57 -1.05 -8.45
N LEU A 376 4.97 -2.31 -8.41
CA LEU A 376 4.62 -3.36 -9.36
C LEU A 376 3.12 -3.68 -9.26
N THR A 377 2.38 -3.49 -10.34
CA THR A 377 0.92 -3.67 -10.40
C THR A 377 0.48 -4.19 -11.76
N ASN A 378 -0.54 -5.04 -11.82
CA ASN A 378 -0.99 -5.69 -13.06
C ASN A 378 -1.34 -4.70 -14.18
N ASP A 379 -1.95 -3.57 -13.85
CA ASP A 379 -2.31 -2.54 -14.84
C ASP A 379 -1.06 -1.96 -15.52
N ARG A 380 -0.01 -1.68 -14.74
CA ARG A 380 1.27 -1.16 -15.26
C ARG A 380 2.03 -2.20 -16.09
N ILE A 381 2.05 -3.47 -15.68
CA ILE A 381 2.71 -4.56 -16.43
C ILE A 381 2.11 -4.74 -17.83
N ARG A 382 0.82 -4.43 -18.01
CA ARG A 382 0.15 -4.49 -19.32
C ARG A 382 0.54 -3.36 -20.27
N GLU A 383 0.88 -2.19 -19.73
CA GLU A 383 1.16 -0.98 -20.50
C GLU A 383 2.67 -0.75 -20.71
N MET A 384 3.52 -1.23 -19.81
CA MET A 384 4.98 -1.03 -19.84
C MET A 384 5.76 -2.17 -19.18
N ASP A 385 7.00 -2.37 -19.61
CA ASP A 385 7.91 -3.34 -19.00
C ASP A 385 8.31 -2.84 -17.59
N MET A 386 8.33 -3.74 -16.60
CA MET A 386 8.79 -3.42 -15.24
C MET A 386 9.99 -4.28 -14.85
N SER A 387 10.93 -3.70 -14.10
CA SER A 387 12.09 -4.44 -13.61
C SER A 387 11.70 -5.51 -12.59
N LEU A 388 12.63 -6.41 -12.26
CA LEU A 388 12.57 -7.15 -11.01
C LEU A 388 12.44 -6.17 -9.82
N PRO A 389 11.64 -6.47 -8.79
CA PRO A 389 11.49 -5.60 -7.63
C PRO A 389 12.83 -5.49 -6.89
N HIS A 390 13.38 -4.29 -6.83
CA HIS A 390 14.69 -4.03 -6.22
C HIS A 390 14.58 -3.80 -4.71
N SER A 391 13.46 -3.23 -4.27
CA SER A 391 13.14 -2.99 -2.86
C SER A 391 11.67 -3.31 -2.59
N HIS A 392 11.35 -3.49 -1.30
CA HIS A 392 9.99 -3.73 -0.83
C HIS A 392 9.55 -2.61 0.11
N ASP A 393 8.28 -2.24 0.02
CA ASP A 393 7.63 -1.27 0.90
C ASP A 393 6.28 -1.82 1.34
N CYS A 394 5.71 -1.22 2.38
CA CYS A 394 4.50 -1.68 3.03
C CYS A 394 3.49 -0.55 3.12
N ALA A 395 2.23 -0.84 2.78
CA ALA A 395 1.12 -0.04 3.27
C ALA A 395 1.09 -0.13 4.80
N VAL A 396 1.09 1.01 5.49
CA VAL A 396 0.99 1.10 6.96
C VAL A 396 0.11 2.27 7.39
N PHE A 397 -0.35 2.19 8.64
CA PHE A 397 -1.09 3.27 9.28
C PHE A 397 -0.16 4.10 10.16
N VAL A 398 -0.31 5.42 10.09
CA VAL A 398 0.25 6.39 11.04
C VAL A 398 -0.85 6.92 11.93
N THR A 399 -0.66 6.81 13.23
CA THR A 399 -1.56 7.32 14.28
C THR A 399 -0.79 8.24 15.23
N LEU A 400 -1.50 9.02 16.04
CA LEU A 400 -0.90 9.59 17.23
C LEU A 400 -0.40 8.46 18.13
N MET A 401 0.86 8.54 18.57
CA MET A 401 1.37 7.63 19.58
C MET A 401 0.55 7.83 20.85
N SER A 402 0.04 6.74 21.42
CA SER A 402 -0.65 6.86 22.69
C SER A 402 0.36 7.22 23.78
N THR A 403 0.18 8.39 24.39
CA THR A 403 0.94 8.79 25.57
C THR A 403 0.71 7.78 26.68
N ALA A 404 1.73 7.57 27.54
CA ALA A 404 1.55 6.79 28.76
C ALA A 404 0.30 7.25 29.54
N LEU A 405 -0.36 6.33 30.24
CA LEU A 405 -1.55 6.67 31.03
C LEU A 405 -1.22 7.84 31.98
N PRO A 406 -2.12 8.82 32.13
CA PRO A 406 -1.80 10.04 32.86
C PRO A 406 -1.45 9.70 34.31
N ARG A 407 -0.29 10.19 34.77
CA ARG A 407 0.36 9.80 36.04
C ARG A 407 -0.55 9.97 37.26
N TYR A 408 -1.46 10.95 37.27
CA TYR A 408 -2.45 11.11 38.34
C TYR A 408 -3.39 9.89 38.51
N ARG A 409 -3.62 9.10 37.47
CA ARG A 409 -4.46 7.88 37.51
C ARG A 409 -3.70 6.67 38.10
N ALA A 410 -2.38 6.73 38.22
CA ALA A 410 -1.55 5.61 38.67
C ALA A 410 -1.96 5.08 40.05
N ILE A 411 -2.51 5.92 40.93
CA ILE A 411 -2.97 5.54 42.28
C ILE A 411 -4.08 4.47 42.26
N LEU A 412 -4.96 4.52 41.25
CA LEU A 412 -6.03 3.51 41.09
C LEU A 412 -5.58 2.29 40.27
N GLY A 413 -4.38 2.34 39.67
CA GLY A 413 -3.82 1.29 38.80
C GLY A 413 -3.46 -0.04 39.49
N PRO A 414 -2.83 -0.06 40.69
CA PRO A 414 -2.41 -1.27 41.40
C PRO A 414 -3.43 -2.40 41.51
N PHE A 415 -4.70 -2.06 41.66
CA PHE A 415 -5.77 -3.03 41.85
C PHE A 415 -6.82 -2.91 40.75
N HIS A 416 -7.27 -4.05 40.23
CA HIS A 416 -8.42 -4.08 39.32
C HIS A 416 -9.67 -3.55 40.04
N TRP A 417 -10.56 -2.88 39.31
CA TRP A 417 -11.84 -2.36 39.83
C TRP A 417 -12.62 -3.32 40.74
N HIS A 418 -12.69 -4.61 40.42
CA HIS A 418 -13.33 -5.64 41.26
C HIS A 418 -12.73 -5.73 42.67
N VAL A 419 -11.41 -5.58 42.80
CA VAL A 419 -10.69 -5.58 44.09
C VAL A 419 -10.99 -4.29 44.86
N TRP A 420 -10.99 -3.12 44.21
CA TRP A 420 -11.41 -1.86 44.86
C TRP A 420 -12.82 -1.93 45.43
N VAL A 421 -13.76 -2.50 44.67
CA VAL A 421 -15.14 -2.75 45.11
C VAL A 421 -15.18 -3.72 46.29
N ALA A 422 -14.47 -4.85 46.22
CA ALA A 422 -14.40 -5.84 47.30
C ALA A 422 -13.75 -5.29 48.59
N LEU A 423 -12.71 -4.46 48.47
CA LEU A 423 -12.10 -3.75 49.61
C LEU A 423 -13.08 -2.76 50.24
N THR A 424 -13.85 -2.02 49.43
CA THR A 424 -14.89 -1.10 49.91
C THR A 424 -15.99 -1.84 50.67
N PHE A 425 -16.44 -3.00 50.17
CA PHE A 425 -17.37 -3.87 50.88
C PHE A 425 -16.78 -4.41 52.19
N THR A 426 -15.54 -4.90 52.16
CA THR A 426 -14.86 -5.45 53.35
C THR A 426 -14.66 -4.39 54.44
N TYR A 427 -14.39 -3.15 54.05
CA TYR A 427 -14.31 -2.00 54.94
C TYR A 427 -15.69 -1.64 55.55
N LEU A 428 -16.70 -1.41 54.72
CA LEU A 428 -18.02 -0.97 55.17
C LEU A 428 -18.74 -2.04 56.03
N PHE A 429 -18.61 -3.31 55.65
CA PHE A 429 -19.29 -4.42 56.33
C PHE A 429 -18.43 -5.10 57.39
N GLY A 430 -17.12 -4.85 57.45
CA GLY A 430 -16.20 -5.45 58.44
C GLY A 430 -16.57 -5.17 59.90
N MET A 431 -17.29 -4.09 60.16
CA MET A 431 -17.80 -3.78 61.50
C MET A 431 -18.90 -4.75 62.00
N PHE A 432 -19.71 -5.35 61.12
CA PHE A 432 -20.84 -6.20 61.57
C PHE A 432 -20.39 -7.54 62.17
N PRO A 433 -19.46 -8.33 61.57
CA PRO A 433 -18.95 -9.55 62.18
C PRO A 433 -18.23 -9.30 63.51
N LEU A 434 -17.47 -8.21 63.61
CA LEU A 434 -16.77 -7.81 64.84
C LEU A 434 -17.76 -7.43 65.95
N ALA A 435 -18.78 -6.64 65.64
CA ALA A 435 -19.81 -6.25 66.61
C ALA A 435 -20.65 -7.46 67.08
N PHE A 436 -20.98 -8.36 66.15
CA PHE A 436 -21.66 -9.61 66.47
C PHE A 436 -20.79 -10.54 67.33
N SER A 437 -19.48 -10.60 67.09
CA SER A 437 -18.55 -11.37 67.94
C SER A 437 -18.48 -10.84 69.38
N ASP A 438 -18.49 -9.52 69.57
CA ASP A 438 -18.36 -8.90 70.89
C ASP A 438 -19.66 -8.96 71.72
N LYS A 439 -20.83 -8.66 71.12
CA LYS A 439 -22.11 -8.53 71.85
C LYS A 439 -23.21 -9.52 71.45
N HIS A 440 -22.96 -10.44 70.51
CA HIS A 440 -23.92 -11.40 69.93
C HIS A 440 -25.23 -10.78 69.39
N THR A 441 -25.30 -9.45 69.29
CA THR A 441 -26.50 -8.68 68.96
C THR A 441 -26.10 -7.39 68.24
N LEU A 442 -26.79 -7.08 67.13
CA LEU A 442 -26.54 -5.85 66.35
C LEU A 442 -27.38 -4.65 66.84
N ARG A 443 -28.32 -4.87 67.76
CA ARG A 443 -29.24 -3.84 68.30
C ARG A 443 -28.48 -2.68 68.97
N HIS A 444 -27.30 -2.95 69.53
CA HIS A 444 -26.47 -1.94 70.18
C HIS A 444 -25.91 -0.90 69.19
N LEU A 445 -25.53 -1.30 67.97
CA LEU A 445 -25.03 -0.33 66.98
C LEU A 445 -26.14 0.62 66.55
N ILE A 446 -27.30 0.06 66.17
CA ILE A 446 -28.44 0.80 65.62
C ILE A 446 -28.96 1.87 66.59
N HIS A 447 -28.87 1.64 67.90
CA HIS A 447 -29.40 2.54 68.92
C HIS A 447 -28.37 3.58 69.44
N ASN A 448 -27.07 3.41 69.19
CA ASN A 448 -26.02 4.30 69.70
C ASN A 448 -25.05 4.73 68.60
N SER A 449 -25.36 5.87 67.96
CA SER A 449 -24.57 6.44 66.87
C SER A 449 -23.10 6.73 67.25
N GLY A 450 -22.86 7.17 68.50
CA GLY A 450 -21.50 7.42 68.98
C GLY A 450 -20.65 6.15 69.10
N GLU A 451 -21.27 4.96 69.23
CA GLU A 451 -20.50 3.70 69.17
C GLU A 451 -20.21 3.27 67.73
N ILE A 452 -21.16 3.47 66.79
CA ILE A 452 -20.91 3.29 65.34
C ILE A 452 -19.71 4.13 64.89
N GLU A 453 -19.66 5.41 65.26
CA GLU A 453 -18.57 6.31 64.90
C GLU A 453 -17.22 5.83 65.43
N ASN A 454 -17.13 5.50 66.73
CA ASN A 454 -15.91 4.96 67.33
C ASN A 454 -15.47 3.61 66.70
N MET A 455 -16.42 2.76 66.32
CA MET A 455 -16.15 1.49 65.63
C MET A 455 -15.65 1.71 64.20
N PHE A 456 -16.27 2.63 63.46
CA PHE A 456 -15.88 2.99 62.09
C PHE A 456 -14.44 3.53 62.05
N TRP A 457 -14.09 4.45 62.96
CA TRP A 457 -12.72 4.95 63.09
C TRP A 457 -11.71 3.88 63.52
N TYR A 458 -12.10 2.89 64.32
CA TYR A 458 -11.23 1.77 64.68
C TYR A 458 -10.98 0.82 63.50
N VAL A 459 -12.02 0.48 62.72
CA VAL A 459 -11.89 -0.32 61.49
C VAL A 459 -11.07 0.42 60.43
N PHE A 460 -11.21 1.74 60.33
CA PHE A 460 -10.39 2.60 59.46
C PHE A 460 -8.93 2.68 59.92
N GLY A 461 -8.68 2.88 61.22
CA GLY A 461 -7.33 2.94 61.78
C GLY A 461 -6.59 1.61 61.63
N THR A 462 -7.26 0.48 61.88
CA THR A 462 -6.67 -0.85 61.63
C THR A 462 -6.44 -1.10 60.14
N PHE A 463 -7.35 -0.69 59.25
CA PHE A 463 -7.18 -0.80 57.79
C PHE A 463 -5.98 0.00 57.25
N THR A 464 -5.74 1.20 57.79
CA THR A 464 -4.65 2.09 57.38
C THR A 464 -3.32 1.83 58.11
N ASN A 465 -3.24 0.79 58.95
CA ASN A 465 -2.15 0.55 59.92
C ASN A 465 -1.89 1.75 60.87
N CYS A 466 -2.85 2.67 60.99
CA CYS A 466 -2.79 3.88 61.79
C CYS A 466 -3.60 3.68 63.08
N PHE A 467 -2.97 3.12 64.11
CA PHE A 467 -3.60 2.77 65.39
C PHE A 467 -3.97 3.97 66.30
N THR A 468 -4.24 5.14 65.73
CA THR A 468 -4.42 6.40 66.47
C THR A 468 -5.75 6.50 67.24
N PHE A 469 -6.75 5.68 66.91
CA PHE A 469 -8.11 5.80 67.45
C PHE A 469 -8.43 4.78 68.56
N LEU A 470 -8.10 5.14 69.81
CA LEU A 470 -8.47 4.37 71.01
C LEU A 470 -9.69 4.99 71.72
N GLY A 471 -10.88 4.83 71.13
CA GLY A 471 -12.15 5.22 71.77
C GLY A 471 -12.49 4.38 73.01
N LYS A 472 -13.24 4.94 73.96
CA LYS A 472 -13.63 4.27 75.22
C LYS A 472 -14.44 2.97 75.00
N ASN A 473 -15.17 2.90 73.89
CA ASN A 473 -15.97 1.74 73.45
C ASN A 473 -15.33 1.02 72.24
N SER A 474 -14.04 1.21 71.98
CA SER A 474 -13.33 0.55 70.86
C SER A 474 -12.96 -0.90 71.21
N TRP A 475 -12.98 -1.79 70.21
CA TRP A 475 -12.62 -3.21 70.41
C TRP A 475 -11.15 -3.45 70.76
N SER A 476 -10.28 -2.44 70.68
CA SER A 476 -8.91 -2.52 71.21
C SER A 476 -8.87 -2.95 72.69
N LYS A 477 -9.96 -2.72 73.44
CA LYS A 477 -10.08 -3.05 74.87
C LYS A 477 -11.00 -4.24 75.17
N THR A 478 -11.41 -5.03 74.18
CA THR A 478 -12.23 -6.23 74.45
C THR A 478 -11.43 -7.32 75.17
N ASN A 479 -12.11 -8.01 76.09
CA ASN A 479 -11.57 -9.16 76.83
C ASN A 479 -11.94 -10.51 76.17
N LYS A 480 -12.75 -10.51 75.10
CA LYS A 480 -13.18 -11.74 74.42
C LYS A 480 -12.10 -12.25 73.46
N ILE A 481 -11.71 -13.52 73.62
CA ILE A 481 -10.72 -14.19 72.76
C ILE A 481 -11.18 -14.31 71.31
N THR A 482 -12.48 -14.57 71.07
CA THR A 482 -13.08 -14.67 69.74
C THR A 482 -12.98 -13.36 68.96
N THR A 483 -13.27 -12.24 69.62
CA THR A 483 -13.22 -10.90 69.03
C THR A 483 -11.76 -10.49 68.76
N ARG A 484 -10.83 -10.77 69.70
CA ARG A 484 -9.38 -10.58 69.48
C ARG A 484 -8.84 -11.38 68.30
N LEU A 485 -9.28 -12.62 68.12
CA LEU A 485 -8.86 -13.47 67.00
C LEU A 485 -9.38 -12.94 65.65
N LEU A 486 -10.62 -12.43 65.60
CA LEU A 486 -11.17 -11.80 64.40
C LEU A 486 -10.41 -10.50 64.06
N ILE A 487 -10.10 -9.67 65.06
CA ILE A 487 -9.25 -8.47 64.90
C ILE A 487 -7.86 -8.86 64.39
N GLY A 488 -7.26 -9.93 64.91
CA GLY A 488 -5.96 -10.43 64.46
C GLY A 488 -5.97 -10.86 62.99
N TRP A 489 -6.99 -11.60 62.56
CA TRP A 489 -7.15 -11.98 61.15
C TRP A 489 -7.42 -10.79 60.23
N TYR A 490 -8.27 -9.85 60.67
CA TYR A 490 -8.50 -8.60 59.94
C TYR A 490 -7.20 -7.79 59.80
N TRP A 491 -6.40 -7.71 60.87
CA TRP A 491 -5.13 -7.00 60.85
C TRP A 491 -4.10 -7.65 59.91
N ILE A 492 -3.95 -8.98 59.94
CA ILE A 492 -3.11 -9.72 58.97
C ILE A 492 -3.57 -9.44 57.53
N PHE A 493 -4.88 -9.48 57.26
CA PHE A 493 -5.44 -9.12 55.95
C PHE A 493 -5.07 -7.69 55.55
N THR A 494 -5.17 -6.71 56.46
CA THR A 494 -4.82 -5.31 56.16
C THR A 494 -3.33 -5.12 55.87
N ILE A 495 -2.44 -5.83 56.58
CA ILE A 495 -0.98 -5.84 56.28
C ILE A 495 -0.72 -6.40 54.89
N ILE A 496 -1.36 -7.53 54.52
CA ILE A 496 -1.18 -8.16 53.20
C ILE A 496 -1.63 -7.20 52.10
N ILE A 497 -2.85 -6.64 52.19
CA ILE A 497 -3.38 -5.72 51.18
C ILE A 497 -2.53 -4.45 51.06
N THR A 498 -2.13 -3.85 52.18
CA THR A 498 -1.29 -2.64 52.15
C THR A 498 0.11 -2.91 51.59
N SER A 499 0.72 -4.06 51.92
CA SER A 499 2.00 -4.50 51.32
C SER A 499 1.89 -4.76 49.81
N CYS A 500 0.84 -5.47 49.36
CA CYS A 500 0.60 -5.67 47.93
C CYS A 500 0.37 -4.34 47.18
N TYR A 501 -0.35 -3.40 47.81
CA TYR A 501 -0.57 -2.07 47.24
C TYR A 501 0.73 -1.26 47.15
N THR A 502 1.58 -1.26 48.19
CA THR A 502 2.86 -0.53 48.17
C THR A 502 3.83 -1.10 47.13
N GLY A 503 3.94 -2.43 47.01
CA GLY A 503 4.75 -3.04 45.95
C GLY A 503 4.26 -2.69 44.55
N SER A 504 2.94 -2.77 44.33
CA SER A 504 2.33 -2.51 43.02
C SER A 504 2.37 -1.03 42.63
N ILE A 505 2.13 -0.09 43.55
CA ILE A 505 2.20 1.35 43.24
C ILE A 505 3.63 1.79 42.94
N ILE A 506 4.64 1.23 43.62
CA ILE A 506 6.05 1.48 43.28
C ILE A 506 6.32 1.07 41.83
N ALA A 507 5.90 -0.14 41.42
CA ALA A 507 6.06 -0.61 40.05
C ALA A 507 5.29 0.24 39.01
N PHE A 508 4.05 0.68 39.31
CA PHE A 508 3.24 1.52 38.42
C PHE A 508 3.78 2.95 38.24
N VAL A 509 4.55 3.46 39.21
CA VAL A 509 5.15 4.79 39.14
C VAL A 509 6.54 4.74 38.49
N THR A 510 7.32 3.67 38.69
CA THR A 510 8.63 3.50 38.03
C THR A 510 8.50 3.09 36.55
N LEU A 511 7.53 2.25 36.20
CA LEU A 511 7.31 1.79 34.83
C LEU A 511 6.05 2.43 34.22
N PRO A 512 6.20 3.39 33.27
CA PRO A 512 5.04 3.99 32.61
C PRO A 512 4.32 2.95 31.75
N VAL A 513 3.04 2.71 32.04
CA VAL A 513 2.19 1.85 31.21
C VAL A 513 1.70 2.64 29.99
N PHE A 514 2.13 2.20 28.82
CA PHE A 514 1.58 2.61 27.54
C PHE A 514 0.44 1.66 27.15
N PRO A 515 -0.70 2.15 26.63
CA PRO A 515 -1.73 1.26 26.09
C PRO A 515 -1.30 0.74 24.71
N GLU A 516 -1.93 -0.33 24.25
CA GLU A 516 -1.63 -0.93 22.94
C GLU A 516 -1.81 0.08 21.80
N THR A 517 -0.81 0.15 20.93
CA THR A 517 -0.86 0.95 19.70
C THR A 517 -1.61 0.23 18.59
N VAL A 518 -2.10 0.98 17.61
CA VAL A 518 -2.86 0.42 16.48
C VAL A 518 -1.90 -0.15 15.44
N ASP A 519 -1.75 -1.47 15.46
CA ASP A 519 -0.93 -2.24 14.50
C ASP A 519 -1.78 -3.07 13.51
N THR A 520 -3.11 -3.14 13.69
CA THR A 520 -3.98 -3.98 12.85
C THR A 520 -5.28 -3.29 12.47
N ILE A 521 -5.84 -3.67 11.30
CA ILE A 521 -7.16 -3.22 10.83
C ILE A 521 -8.24 -3.51 11.89
N LYS A 522 -8.14 -4.64 12.61
CA LYS A 522 -9.08 -5.01 13.67
C LYS A 522 -9.07 -4.02 14.83
N GLN A 523 -7.88 -3.62 15.30
CA GLN A 523 -7.74 -2.55 16.32
C GLN A 523 -8.23 -1.20 15.78
N LEU A 524 -7.93 -0.88 14.51
CA LEU A 524 -8.35 0.37 13.86
C LEU A 524 -9.88 0.49 13.76
N LEU A 525 -10.56 -0.59 13.37
CA LEU A 525 -12.02 -0.70 13.33
C LEU A 525 -12.66 -0.69 14.73
N ALA A 526 -12.01 -1.30 15.73
CA ALA A 526 -12.49 -1.32 17.12
C ALA A 526 -12.33 0.05 17.82
N GLY A 527 -11.29 0.82 17.47
CA GLY A 527 -11.03 2.15 18.01
C GLY A 527 -11.79 3.30 17.34
N PHE A 528 -12.70 3.01 16.39
CA PHE A 528 -13.51 3.99 15.66
C PHE A 528 -12.69 5.10 14.97
N TYR A 529 -11.50 4.77 14.48
CA TYR A 529 -10.63 5.72 13.79
C TYR A 529 -11.25 6.18 12.47
N ARG A 530 -11.10 7.47 12.15
CA ARG A 530 -11.25 7.96 10.77
C ARG A 530 -9.97 7.67 10.00
N VAL A 531 -10.06 7.16 8.78
CA VAL A 531 -8.88 6.75 8.00
C VAL A 531 -8.73 7.63 6.78
N GLY A 532 -7.66 8.41 6.73
CA GLY A 532 -7.27 9.17 5.56
C GLY A 532 -6.32 8.39 4.65
N THR A 533 -6.38 8.58 3.33
CA THR A 533 -5.32 8.14 2.40
C THR A 533 -5.11 9.19 1.29
N LEU A 534 -4.10 9.00 0.44
CA LEU A 534 -3.73 9.97 -0.60
C LEU A 534 -4.65 9.85 -1.83
N ASP A 535 -5.31 10.95 -2.20
CA ASP A 535 -6.21 11.10 -3.36
C ASP A 535 -5.62 10.53 -4.67
N ARG A 536 -4.29 10.65 -4.84
CA ARG A 536 -3.56 10.27 -6.06
C ARG A 536 -2.45 9.27 -5.81
N GLY A 537 -2.53 8.52 -4.70
CA GLY A 537 -1.52 7.52 -4.33
C GLY A 537 -1.73 6.13 -4.91
N GLY A 538 -2.82 5.89 -5.66
CA GLY A 538 -3.19 4.56 -6.17
C GLY A 538 -3.82 3.63 -5.12
N TRP A 539 -3.59 3.88 -3.82
CA TRP A 539 -4.12 3.09 -2.70
C TRP A 539 -5.61 2.79 -2.78
N GLU A 540 -6.45 3.77 -3.10
CA GLU A 540 -7.89 3.56 -3.28
C GLU A 540 -8.16 2.51 -4.38
N LYS A 541 -7.59 2.71 -5.58
CA LYS A 541 -7.75 1.81 -6.74
C LYS A 541 -7.34 0.38 -6.43
N TRP A 542 -6.19 0.19 -5.77
CA TRP A 542 -5.66 -1.16 -5.47
C TRP A 542 -6.45 -1.89 -4.39
N PHE A 543 -7.12 -1.17 -3.50
CA PHE A 543 -7.89 -1.80 -2.42
C PHE A 543 -9.39 -1.92 -2.70
N LEU A 544 -9.98 -1.10 -3.58
CA LEU A 544 -11.44 -1.05 -3.87
C LEU A 544 -12.11 -2.42 -4.14
N ASN A 545 -11.37 -3.40 -4.67
CA ASN A 545 -11.85 -4.77 -4.92
C ASN A 545 -11.12 -5.84 -4.08
N SER A 546 -10.80 -5.54 -2.81
CA SER A 546 -10.12 -6.49 -1.93
C SER A 546 -11.02 -7.69 -1.56
N SER A 547 -10.44 -8.88 -1.41
CA SER A 547 -11.19 -10.08 -0.98
C SER A 547 -11.45 -10.13 0.53
N ASP A 548 -10.72 -9.36 1.34
CA ASP A 548 -10.84 -9.38 2.81
C ASP A 548 -12.03 -8.53 3.31
N PRO A 549 -12.98 -9.10 4.07
CA PRO A 549 -14.10 -8.35 4.61
C PRO A 549 -13.72 -7.25 5.62
N GLN A 550 -12.58 -7.36 6.33
CA GLN A 550 -12.16 -6.29 7.24
C GLN A 550 -11.64 -5.08 6.47
N THR A 551 -10.82 -5.31 5.45
CA THR A 551 -10.35 -4.31 4.50
C THR A 551 -11.54 -3.64 3.81
N ASN A 552 -12.44 -4.37 3.17
CA ASN A 552 -13.64 -3.79 2.54
C ASN A 552 -14.51 -2.95 3.49
N LYS A 553 -14.59 -3.32 4.78
CA LYS A 553 -15.29 -2.51 5.79
C LYS A 553 -14.57 -1.20 6.12
N LEU A 554 -13.24 -1.20 6.08
CA LEU A 554 -12.41 -0.01 6.26
C LEU A 554 -12.54 0.96 5.08
N LEU A 555 -12.44 0.44 3.85
CA LEU A 555 -12.43 1.24 2.62
C LEU A 555 -13.70 2.07 2.41
N ARG A 556 -14.86 1.55 2.84
CA ARG A 556 -16.16 2.26 2.79
C ARG A 556 -16.19 3.60 3.54
N LYS A 557 -15.17 3.92 4.35
CA LYS A 557 -15.05 5.16 5.12
C LYS A 557 -13.66 5.81 4.98
N LEU A 558 -12.98 5.59 3.85
CA LEU A 558 -11.75 6.33 3.54
C LEU A 558 -12.06 7.80 3.25
N GLU A 559 -11.25 8.69 3.84
CA GLU A 559 -11.21 10.12 3.53
C GLU A 559 -10.00 10.37 2.60
N LEU A 560 -10.21 11.01 1.44
CA LEU A 560 -9.12 11.33 0.51
C LEU A 560 -8.45 12.65 0.91
N VAL A 561 -7.12 12.65 0.92
CA VAL A 561 -6.27 13.76 1.37
C VAL A 561 -5.31 14.14 0.22
N PRO A 562 -5.07 15.44 -0.05
CA PRO A 562 -4.29 15.85 -1.22
C PRO A 562 -2.78 15.58 -1.09
N ASN A 563 -2.20 15.70 0.11
CA ASN A 563 -0.76 15.58 0.37
C ASN A 563 -0.50 14.76 1.63
N VAL A 564 0.61 14.01 1.68
CA VAL A 564 0.99 13.22 2.87
C VAL A 564 1.22 14.10 4.10
N GLU A 565 1.82 15.28 3.95
CA GLU A 565 1.96 16.26 5.04
C GLU A 565 0.59 16.72 5.59
N ALA A 566 -0.41 16.88 4.72
CA ALA A 566 -1.77 17.21 5.16
C ALA A 566 -2.41 16.03 5.93
N GLY A 567 -2.11 14.79 5.55
CA GLY A 567 -2.53 13.58 6.27
C GLY A 567 -1.94 13.53 7.68
N ILE A 568 -0.62 13.73 7.80
CA ILE A 568 0.08 13.79 9.09
C ILE A 568 -0.39 15.01 9.92
N ARG A 569 -0.71 16.13 9.27
CA ARG A 569 -1.29 17.31 9.95
C ARG A 569 -2.71 17.04 10.48
N ASN A 570 -3.48 16.18 9.81
CA ASN A 570 -4.79 15.75 10.29
C ASN A 570 -4.65 14.75 11.45
N THR A 571 -3.74 13.77 11.39
CA THR A 571 -3.49 12.86 12.53
C THR A 571 -2.98 13.62 13.75
N THR A 572 -2.05 14.56 13.60
CA THR A 572 -1.50 15.34 14.73
C THR A 572 -2.48 16.33 15.36
N LYS A 573 -3.50 16.79 14.63
CA LYS A 573 -4.56 17.69 15.14
C LYS A 573 -5.77 16.96 15.72
N ALA A 574 -5.86 15.64 15.52
CA ALA A 574 -6.99 14.82 15.89
C ALA A 574 -7.08 14.58 17.42
N PHE A 575 -7.65 15.53 18.16
CA PHE A 575 -7.79 15.44 19.63
C PHE A 575 -9.03 14.62 20.07
N PHE A 576 -10.22 14.96 19.57
CA PHE A 576 -11.48 14.33 20.00
C PHE A 576 -11.84 13.07 19.19
N TRP A 577 -11.49 13.05 17.91
CA TRP A 577 -11.82 11.97 16.98
C TRP A 577 -10.52 11.37 16.48
N PRO A 578 -10.15 10.14 16.87
CA PRO A 578 -8.87 9.57 16.49
C PRO A 578 -8.80 9.40 14.97
N HIS A 579 -7.71 9.88 14.36
CA HIS A 579 -7.48 9.81 12.92
C HIS A 579 -6.20 9.01 12.64
N ALA A 580 -6.27 8.16 11.62
CA ALA A 580 -5.16 7.37 11.12
C ALA A 580 -4.93 7.71 9.64
N PHE A 581 -3.67 7.81 9.22
CA PHE A 581 -3.31 8.02 7.82
C PHE A 581 -2.69 6.75 7.23
N LEU A 582 -3.21 6.30 6.10
CA LEU A 582 -2.73 5.14 5.33
C LEU A 582 -1.82 5.60 4.18
N GLY A 583 -0.58 5.09 4.16
CA GLY A 583 0.36 5.33 3.06
C GLY A 583 1.59 4.41 3.11
N SER A 584 2.61 4.76 2.33
CA SER A 584 3.91 4.07 2.25
C SER A 584 4.65 4.12 3.59
N LYS A 585 5.15 2.98 4.06
CA LYS A 585 6.00 2.92 5.26
C LYS A 585 7.28 3.70 5.06
N ALA A 586 7.95 3.50 3.93
CA ALA A 586 9.21 4.16 3.61
C ALA A 586 9.05 5.70 3.54
N GLU A 587 8.00 6.19 2.86
CA GLU A 587 7.71 7.63 2.77
C GLU A 587 7.31 8.23 4.13
N LEU A 588 6.47 7.53 4.91
CA LEU A 588 6.00 8.00 6.20
C LEU A 588 7.12 8.01 7.25
N GLU A 589 7.99 6.99 7.27
CA GLU A 589 9.22 7.03 8.07
C GLU A 589 10.08 8.23 7.69
N TYR A 590 10.30 8.49 6.40
CA TYR A 590 11.08 9.64 5.95
C TYR A 590 10.48 10.99 6.40
N ILE A 591 9.19 11.24 6.14
CA ILE A 591 8.55 12.54 6.44
C ILE A 591 8.46 12.77 7.95
N VAL A 592 8.13 11.74 8.74
CA VAL A 592 8.08 11.84 10.21
C VAL A 592 9.46 12.14 10.79
N GLN A 593 10.51 11.50 10.28
CA GLN A 593 11.89 11.71 10.73
C GLN A 593 12.48 13.07 10.31
N ALA A 594 12.17 13.54 9.10
CA ALA A 594 12.67 14.82 8.59
C ALA A 594 11.99 16.03 9.25
N ASN A 595 10.66 16.04 9.30
CA ASN A 595 9.89 17.25 9.63
C ASN A 595 9.40 17.29 11.09
N PHE A 596 9.05 16.16 11.69
CA PHE A 596 8.32 16.14 12.96
C PHE A 596 9.21 15.89 14.19
N THR A 597 10.38 15.26 14.03
CA THR A 597 11.34 15.01 15.13
C THR A 597 11.93 16.28 15.74
N ALA A 598 12.03 17.38 14.97
CA ALA A 598 12.57 18.66 15.45
C ALA A 598 11.56 19.46 16.32
N THR A 599 10.28 19.11 16.34
CA THR A 599 9.26 19.87 17.05
C THR A 599 9.26 19.51 18.53
N LYS A 600 9.76 20.39 19.40
CA LYS A 600 9.81 20.24 20.89
C LYS A 600 8.44 20.07 21.59
N SER A 601 7.34 19.90 20.84
CA SER A 601 6.02 19.58 21.37
C SER A 601 5.99 18.15 21.91
N LYS A 602 6.06 17.99 23.24
CA LYS A 602 5.85 16.71 23.96
C LYS A 602 4.51 16.00 23.64
N ARG A 603 3.61 16.60 22.85
CA ARG A 603 2.25 16.11 22.56
C ARG A 603 2.08 15.42 21.20
N ALA A 604 3.08 15.46 20.31
CA ALA A 604 2.94 14.99 18.93
C ALA A 604 4.01 13.96 18.55
N VAL A 605 4.14 12.89 19.34
CA VAL A 605 4.85 11.69 18.87
C VAL A 605 3.88 10.88 18.01
N LEU A 606 4.36 10.38 16.87
CA LEU A 606 3.58 9.58 15.93
C LEU A 606 3.99 8.11 16.04
N HIS A 607 3.01 7.21 15.95
CA HIS A 607 3.25 5.78 15.87
C HIS A 607 2.99 5.31 14.44
N ILE A 608 4.00 4.68 13.83
CA ILE A 608 3.91 4.00 12.54
C ILE A 608 3.66 2.52 12.84
N SER A 609 2.66 1.90 12.21
CA SER A 609 2.35 0.48 12.42
C SER A 609 3.56 -0.42 12.14
N ASN A 610 3.87 -1.32 13.08
CA ASN A 610 4.91 -2.32 12.94
C ASN A 610 4.54 -3.39 11.91
N LYS A 611 3.25 -3.72 11.81
CA LYS A 611 2.74 -4.73 10.88
C LYS A 611 2.47 -4.11 9.52
N CYS A 612 3.06 -4.73 8.50
CA CYS A 612 2.75 -4.48 7.10
C CYS A 612 1.29 -4.85 6.84
N PHE A 613 0.48 -3.93 6.31
CA PHE A 613 -0.88 -4.25 5.89
C PHE A 613 -0.87 -5.02 4.57
N VAL A 614 -0.21 -4.47 3.54
CA VAL A 614 0.04 -5.13 2.26
C VAL A 614 1.46 -4.78 1.79
N PRO A 615 2.30 -5.78 1.45
CA PRO A 615 3.62 -5.56 0.87
C PRO A 615 3.53 -5.27 -0.62
N PHE A 616 4.32 -4.32 -1.10
CA PHE A 616 4.47 -4.00 -2.52
C PHE A 616 5.95 -4.09 -2.92
N GLY A 617 6.21 -4.64 -4.12
CA GLY A 617 7.53 -4.59 -4.74
C GLY A 617 7.70 -3.30 -5.53
N ILE A 618 8.87 -2.68 -5.45
CA ILE A 618 9.20 -1.42 -6.12
C ILE A 618 10.14 -1.70 -7.30
N THR A 619 9.79 -1.16 -8.45
CA THR A 619 10.38 -1.51 -9.75
C THR A 619 10.70 -0.28 -10.58
N ILE A 620 11.81 -0.34 -11.31
CA ILE A 620 12.13 0.63 -12.37
C ILE A 620 11.23 0.32 -13.57
N GLY A 621 10.66 1.33 -14.20
CA GLY A 621 9.86 1.18 -15.43
C GLY A 621 10.71 1.32 -16.69
N PHE A 622 10.35 0.57 -17.73
CA PHE A 622 10.92 0.63 -19.08
C PHE A 622 9.77 0.62 -20.12
N PRO A 623 9.95 1.17 -21.33
CA PRO A 623 8.99 1.03 -22.43
C PRO A 623 8.62 -0.43 -22.71
N ASN A 624 7.37 -0.66 -23.10
CA ASN A 624 6.88 -1.98 -23.50
C ASN A 624 7.78 -2.60 -24.61
N ASN A 625 8.17 -3.87 -24.43
CA ASN A 625 9.10 -4.60 -25.29
C ASN A 625 10.46 -3.88 -25.48
N SER A 626 11.05 -3.45 -24.37
CA SER A 626 12.34 -2.74 -24.36
C SER A 626 13.54 -3.67 -24.56
N VAL A 627 14.52 -3.18 -25.34
CA VAL A 627 15.74 -3.93 -25.72
C VAL A 627 16.68 -4.17 -24.53
N TYR A 628 16.63 -3.29 -23.52
CA TYR A 628 17.56 -3.28 -22.38
C TYR A 628 17.02 -3.89 -21.07
N SER A 629 15.69 -4.10 -20.94
CA SER A 629 15.07 -4.59 -19.69
C SER A 629 15.69 -5.89 -19.21
N ALA A 630 15.84 -6.89 -20.09
CA ALA A 630 16.42 -8.20 -19.73
C ALA A 630 17.88 -8.08 -19.21
N LYS A 631 18.72 -7.26 -19.84
CA LYS A 631 20.11 -7.03 -19.42
C LYS A 631 20.15 -6.28 -18.09
N MET A 632 19.34 -5.23 -17.94
CA MET A 632 19.28 -4.44 -16.70
C MET A 632 18.72 -5.28 -15.54
N ASN A 633 17.69 -6.10 -15.76
CA ASN A 633 17.14 -7.04 -14.76
C ASN A 633 18.19 -8.03 -14.27
N LEU A 634 19.03 -8.57 -15.17
CA LEU A 634 20.11 -9.47 -14.80
C LEU A 634 21.19 -8.79 -13.94
N ASP A 635 21.46 -7.50 -14.17
CA ASP A 635 22.40 -6.74 -13.32
C ASP A 635 21.78 -6.28 -11.99
N ILE A 636 20.51 -5.88 -11.98
CA ILE A 636 19.72 -5.56 -10.77
C ILE A 636 19.64 -6.80 -9.86
N SER A 637 19.33 -7.97 -10.42
CA SER A 637 19.33 -9.26 -9.71
C SER A 637 20.66 -9.52 -9.00
N LYS A 638 21.79 -9.27 -9.67
CA LYS A 638 23.13 -9.37 -9.05
C LYS A 638 23.35 -8.34 -7.93
N MET A 639 22.78 -7.14 -8.03
CA MET A 639 22.87 -6.11 -6.98
C MET A 639 22.00 -6.42 -5.75
N ILE A 640 20.86 -7.10 -5.95
CA ILE A 640 20.04 -7.65 -4.87
C ILE A 640 20.80 -8.80 -4.19
N GLN A 641 21.29 -9.76 -4.98
CA GLN A 641 22.03 -10.94 -4.47
C GLN A 641 23.32 -10.57 -3.71
N SER A 642 23.97 -9.45 -4.04
CA SER A 642 25.16 -8.97 -3.32
C SER A 642 24.85 -8.10 -2.08
N GLY A 643 23.58 -7.85 -1.76
CA GLY A 643 23.17 -6.96 -0.67
C GLY A 643 23.48 -5.47 -0.93
N LEU A 644 23.81 -5.11 -2.17
CA LEU A 644 24.18 -3.73 -2.51
C LEU A 644 22.96 -2.80 -2.44
N ILE A 645 21.75 -3.28 -2.72
CA ILE A 645 20.53 -2.50 -2.53
C ILE A 645 20.29 -2.17 -1.05
N ASP A 646 20.45 -3.16 -0.16
CA ASP A 646 20.31 -2.94 1.29
C ASP A 646 21.35 -1.94 1.81
N LYS A 647 22.58 -2.00 1.30
CA LYS A 647 23.61 -1.00 1.59
C LYS A 647 23.16 0.40 1.13
N ILE A 648 22.68 0.56 -0.11
CA ILE A 648 22.20 1.86 -0.62
C ILE A 648 21.02 2.37 0.22
N ALA A 649 20.05 1.51 0.55
CA ALA A 649 18.92 1.87 1.39
C ALA A 649 19.36 2.34 2.79
N ASN A 650 20.34 1.66 3.40
CA ASN A 650 20.91 2.04 4.69
C ASN A 650 21.72 3.35 4.62
N GLU A 651 22.51 3.57 3.56
CA GLU A 651 23.23 4.85 3.35
C GLU A 651 22.27 6.02 3.15
N VAL A 652 21.26 5.84 2.31
CA VAL A 652 20.22 6.86 2.07
C VAL A 652 19.46 7.16 3.37
N ARG A 653 19.07 6.12 4.12
CA ARG A 653 18.45 6.25 5.45
C ARG A 653 19.36 6.96 6.45
N PHE A 654 20.65 6.64 6.49
CA PHE A 654 21.63 7.28 7.37
C PHE A 654 21.78 8.78 7.03
N GLU A 655 21.86 9.14 5.75
CA GLU A 655 21.87 10.53 5.32
C GLU A 655 20.59 11.29 5.69
N MET A 656 19.42 10.63 5.67
CA MET A 656 18.15 11.22 6.09
C MET A 656 18.08 11.43 7.60
N GLN A 657 18.66 10.51 8.37
CA GLN A 657 18.69 10.57 9.83
C GLN A 657 19.82 11.45 10.37
N ARG A 658 20.72 11.97 9.53
CA ARG A 658 21.84 12.81 9.96
C ARG A 658 21.43 14.28 10.08
N SER A 659 21.56 14.84 11.29
CA SER A 659 21.49 16.29 11.52
C SER A 659 22.53 17.03 10.65
N PRO A 660 22.31 18.30 10.25
CA PRO A 660 23.36 19.12 9.63
C PRO A 660 24.67 19.18 10.44
N THR A 661 24.61 18.98 11.76
CA THR A 661 25.79 18.88 12.66
C THR A 661 26.53 17.53 12.62
N GLY A 662 26.00 16.54 11.89
CA GLY A 662 26.59 15.21 11.75
C GLY A 662 26.17 14.17 12.79
N THR A 663 25.44 14.57 13.83
CA THR A 663 24.85 13.65 14.81
C THR A 663 23.60 12.97 14.25
N LEU A 664 23.38 11.70 14.58
CA LEU A 664 22.10 11.04 14.29
C LEU A 664 20.96 11.76 15.02
N LEU A 665 19.92 12.11 14.27
CA LEU A 665 18.61 12.46 14.82
C LEU A 665 18.09 11.22 15.55
N ALA A 666 17.72 11.37 16.83
CA ALA A 666 17.25 10.28 17.67
C ALA A 666 15.82 9.84 17.28
N ALA A 667 15.69 9.23 16.10
CA ALA A 667 14.48 8.59 15.61
C ALA A 667 14.54 7.08 15.88
N GLY A 668 14.02 6.67 17.05
CA GLY A 668 13.86 5.26 17.38
C GLY A 668 12.93 4.57 16.41
N SER A 669 13.48 3.74 15.53
CA SER A 669 12.73 2.97 14.51
C SER A 669 12.73 1.46 14.77
N GLY A 670 13.18 1.03 15.95
CA GLY A 670 12.91 -0.31 16.47
C GLY A 670 11.60 -0.33 17.25
N THR A 671 11.14 -1.55 17.57
CA THR A 671 10.28 -1.79 18.74
C THR A 671 10.78 -0.95 19.91
N ILE A 672 9.87 -0.38 20.70
CA ILE A 672 10.15 0.49 21.86
C ILE A 672 11.36 -0.02 22.64
N ASN A 673 12.56 0.48 22.31
CA ASN A 673 13.68 0.47 23.21
C ASN A 673 13.26 1.49 24.26
N ILE A 674 12.56 0.99 25.27
CA ILE A 674 12.37 1.67 26.55
C ILE A 674 13.77 2.17 26.88
N PRO A 675 14.04 3.49 26.86
CA PRO A 675 15.39 4.02 27.01
C PRO A 675 15.95 3.44 28.31
N SER A 676 16.98 2.60 28.17
CA SER A 676 17.18 1.38 28.97
C SER A 676 17.07 1.63 30.46
N ALA A 677 15.84 1.48 30.99
CA ALA A 677 15.39 1.96 32.30
C ALA A 677 16.29 3.05 32.89
N GLU A 678 16.45 4.18 32.18
CA GLU A 678 17.32 5.27 32.64
C GLU A 678 16.88 5.65 34.05
N GLU A 679 17.81 5.65 35.02
CA GLU A 679 17.54 5.74 36.46
C GLU A 679 16.96 7.10 36.85
N LYS A 680 15.72 7.33 36.45
CA LYS A 680 15.05 8.61 36.53
C LYS A 680 14.49 8.76 37.93
N GLY A 681 15.08 9.70 38.68
CA GLY A 681 14.54 10.13 39.98
C GLY A 681 13.06 10.50 39.88
N LEU A 682 12.29 10.13 40.91
CA LEU A 682 10.85 10.40 40.99
C LEU A 682 10.57 11.90 40.83
N SER A 683 9.73 12.27 39.86
CA SER A 683 9.44 13.68 39.58
C SER A 683 8.14 14.14 40.24
N LEU A 684 7.92 15.45 40.34
CA LEU A 684 6.65 15.99 40.87
C LEU A 684 5.43 15.52 40.05
N GLU A 685 5.60 15.33 38.73
CA GLU A 685 4.56 14.79 37.83
C GLU A 685 4.12 13.37 38.23
N ASP A 686 5.02 12.56 38.79
CA ASP A 686 4.76 11.19 39.25
C ASP A 686 3.92 11.16 40.53
N THR A 687 4.13 12.14 41.41
CA THR A 687 3.40 12.28 42.69
C THR A 687 2.11 13.12 42.59
N GLN A 688 1.82 13.73 41.44
CA GLN A 688 0.71 14.68 41.25
C GLN A 688 -0.65 14.12 41.73
N GLY A 689 -0.94 12.85 41.46
CA GLY A 689 -2.18 12.22 41.89
C GLY A 689 -2.37 12.21 43.42
N MET A 690 -1.28 12.11 44.18
CA MET A 690 -1.32 12.00 45.64
C MET A 690 -1.70 13.35 46.25
N PHE A 691 -1.14 14.43 45.70
CA PHE A 691 -1.50 15.80 46.05
C PHE A 691 -2.93 16.14 45.65
N LEU A 692 -3.41 15.69 44.48
CA LEU A 692 -4.80 15.88 44.06
C LEU A 692 -5.80 15.14 44.99
N LEU A 693 -5.48 13.90 45.40
CA LEU A 693 -6.28 13.14 46.36
C LEU A 693 -6.32 13.82 47.74
N LEU A 694 -5.17 14.30 48.21
CA LEU A 694 -5.05 15.02 49.48
C LEU A 694 -5.85 16.35 49.46
N ALA A 695 -5.74 17.11 48.36
CA ALA A 695 -6.52 18.33 48.18
C ALA A 695 -8.03 18.03 48.13
N ALA A 696 -8.46 16.98 47.43
CA ALA A 696 -9.85 16.54 47.43
C ALA A 696 -10.32 16.21 48.87
N GLY A 697 -9.53 15.44 49.63
CA GLY A 697 -9.81 15.13 51.04
C GLY A 697 -9.99 16.39 51.91
N PHE A 698 -9.08 17.36 51.80
CA PHE A 698 -9.19 18.63 52.53
C PHE A 698 -10.39 19.47 52.10
N THR A 699 -10.74 19.52 50.81
CA THR A 699 -11.94 20.24 50.35
C THR A 699 -13.22 19.61 50.90
N ILE A 700 -13.33 18.27 50.93
CA ILE A 700 -14.46 17.56 51.52
C ILE A 700 -14.54 17.86 53.03
N ALA A 701 -13.44 17.74 53.77
CA ALA A 701 -13.39 18.06 55.19
C ALA A 701 -13.77 19.53 55.50
N ALA A 702 -13.28 20.47 54.69
CA ALA A 702 -13.63 21.88 54.81
C ALA A 702 -15.12 22.13 54.51
N THR A 703 -15.70 21.49 53.49
CA THR A 703 -17.14 21.60 53.19
C THR A 703 -18.01 21.00 54.30
N ALA A 704 -17.58 19.89 54.91
CA ALA A 704 -18.24 19.31 56.08
C ALA A 704 -18.23 20.31 57.24
N LEU A 705 -17.06 20.87 57.61
CA LEU A 705 -16.92 21.87 58.67
C LEU A 705 -17.79 23.11 58.40
N VAL A 706 -17.80 23.64 57.17
CA VAL A 706 -18.68 24.75 56.78
C VAL A 706 -20.16 24.37 56.90
N SER A 707 -20.55 23.15 56.53
CA SER A 707 -21.93 22.67 56.67
C SER A 707 -22.34 22.52 58.15
N GLU A 708 -21.44 22.06 59.02
CA GLU A 708 -21.65 22.01 60.47
C GLU A 708 -21.72 23.41 61.09
N TRP A 709 -20.93 24.36 60.60
CA TRP A 709 -20.95 25.74 61.06
C TRP A 709 -22.25 26.45 60.68
N MET A 710 -22.71 26.28 59.43
CA MET A 710 -24.01 26.78 58.96
C MET A 710 -25.19 26.08 59.66
N GLY A 711 -25.11 24.76 59.84
CA GLY A 711 -26.10 23.99 60.61
C GLY A 711 -26.13 24.39 62.09
N GLY A 712 -24.97 24.65 62.69
CA GLY A 712 -24.81 25.15 64.05
C GLY A 712 -25.40 26.54 64.23
N PHE A 713 -25.12 27.47 63.31
CA PHE A 713 -25.71 28.81 63.31
C PHE A 713 -27.23 28.76 63.14
N THR A 714 -27.76 28.02 62.15
CA THR A 714 -29.21 27.90 61.94
C THR A 714 -29.93 27.19 63.09
N ARG A 715 -29.24 26.32 63.84
CA ARG A 715 -29.74 25.75 65.09
C ARG A 715 -29.69 26.76 66.26
N ARG A 716 -28.62 27.56 66.37
CA ARG A 716 -28.50 28.64 67.38
C ARG A 716 -29.57 29.73 67.19
N CYS A 717 -29.77 30.20 65.96
CA CYS A 717 -30.83 31.16 65.64
C CYS A 717 -32.23 30.61 65.92
N ARG A 718 -32.47 29.31 65.69
CA ARG A 718 -33.73 28.64 66.10
C ARG A 718 -33.91 28.57 67.62
N PHE A 719 -32.83 28.45 68.40
CA PHE A 719 -32.89 28.50 69.86
C PHE A 719 -33.10 29.92 70.38
N GLN A 720 -32.44 30.95 69.82
CA GLN A 720 -32.72 32.36 70.16
C GLN A 720 -34.18 32.73 69.86
N LYS A 721 -34.70 32.36 68.69
CA LYS A 721 -36.12 32.60 68.33
C LYS A 721 -37.13 31.82 69.19
N LYS A 722 -36.67 30.86 70.01
CA LYS A 722 -37.48 30.15 71.02
C LYS A 722 -37.26 30.68 72.45
N SER A 723 -36.26 31.55 72.65
CA SER A 723 -36.00 32.28 73.89
C SER A 723 -36.68 33.65 73.91
N GLU A 724 -36.94 34.26 72.74
CA GLU A 724 -37.60 35.55 72.58
C GLU A 724 -39.13 35.42 72.42
N THR A 725 -39.79 34.75 73.38
CA THR A 725 -41.25 34.81 73.54
C THR A 725 -41.61 35.37 74.91
N PRO A 726 -41.73 36.70 75.07
CA PRO A 726 -42.32 37.28 76.27
C PRO A 726 -43.83 37.00 76.28
N ILE A 727 -44.32 36.39 77.36
CA ILE A 727 -45.74 36.15 77.59
C ILE A 727 -46.38 37.50 77.95
N SER A 728 -47.06 38.13 77.00
CA SER A 728 -47.98 39.24 77.25
C SER A 728 -49.38 38.68 77.57
N ALA A 729 -50.08 39.33 78.50
CA ALA A 729 -51.28 38.79 79.13
C ALA A 729 -52.59 39.19 78.43
N ASN A 730 -53.58 38.29 78.55
CA ASN A 730 -55.02 38.53 78.72
C ASN A 730 -55.80 39.45 77.77
N SER A 731 -56.82 38.85 77.13
CA SER A 731 -58.20 39.07 77.58
C SER A 731 -59.11 37.88 77.24
N ARG A 732 -60.06 37.56 78.14
CA ARG A 732 -61.18 36.62 77.94
C ARG A 732 -62.30 37.32 77.12
N GLU A 733 -63.37 36.76 76.55
CA GLU A 733 -64.34 35.68 76.91
C GLU A 733 -64.98 35.15 75.59
N ASN A 734 -65.80 34.09 75.45
CA ASN A 734 -66.48 33.09 76.31
C ASN A 734 -66.80 31.83 75.43
N LEU A 735 -67.47 30.73 75.79
CA LEU A 735 -68.22 30.29 76.99
C LEU A 735 -67.99 28.75 77.22
N ILE A 736 -69.03 27.94 77.49
CA ILE A 736 -68.97 26.49 77.81
C ILE A 736 -70.16 25.74 77.14
N ILE A 737 -69.97 24.46 76.75
CA ILE A 737 -70.78 23.25 77.09
C ILE A 737 -70.48 22.05 76.13
N THR A 738 -69.77 21.03 76.65
CA THR A 738 -69.84 19.53 76.47
C THR A 738 -70.15 18.83 75.12
N PRO A 739 -69.92 17.49 74.98
CA PRO A 739 -68.80 16.64 75.43
C PRO A 739 -68.28 15.65 74.33
N LYS A 740 -67.34 14.78 74.74
CA LYS A 740 -66.72 13.68 73.96
C LYS A 740 -67.68 12.59 73.47
N THR A 741 -67.29 11.89 72.39
CA THR A 741 -67.31 10.41 72.29
C THR A 741 -66.09 9.92 71.52
N ASP A 742 -65.34 8.98 72.10
CA ASP A 742 -64.43 8.09 71.36
C ASP A 742 -65.26 7.04 70.57
N ILE A 743 -64.68 6.44 69.51
CA ILE A 743 -64.88 5.03 69.09
C ILE A 743 -63.92 4.72 67.92
N ASP A 744 -63.26 3.57 67.99
CA ASP A 744 -62.42 3.01 66.93
C ASP A 744 -63.24 2.56 65.71
N SER A 745 -62.66 2.63 64.51
CA SER A 745 -62.50 1.41 63.68
C SER A 745 -61.57 1.61 62.49
N GLU A 746 -60.74 0.60 62.28
CA GLU A 746 -59.83 0.40 61.15
C GLU A 746 -60.57 -0.28 59.97
N ILE A 747 -59.88 -0.54 58.86
CA ILE A 747 -60.27 -1.41 57.70
C ILE A 747 -61.18 -0.68 56.68
N ARG A 748 -60.68 -0.18 55.54
CA ARG A 748 -60.04 -0.79 54.33
C ARG A 748 -61.03 -1.16 53.21
N ILE A 749 -60.54 -0.95 51.97
CA ILE A 749 -60.84 -1.63 50.69
C ILE A 749 -61.85 -0.96 49.72
N ILE A 750 -61.24 -0.35 48.68
CA ILE A 750 -61.52 -0.44 47.21
C ILE A 750 -62.93 -0.12 46.69
N GLU A 751 -63.04 0.92 45.84
CA GLU A 751 -63.45 0.74 44.43
C GLU A 751 -63.00 1.91 43.51
N ASP A 752 -63.15 1.71 42.20
CA ASP A 752 -62.31 2.28 41.13
C ASP A 752 -62.86 3.55 40.43
N THR A 753 -61.97 4.15 39.61
CA THR A 753 -62.23 4.88 38.34
C THR A 753 -62.88 6.28 38.31
N GLU A 754 -62.11 7.23 37.74
CA GLU A 754 -62.45 8.24 36.70
C GLU A 754 -63.87 8.85 36.66
N SER A 755 -64.02 10.19 36.63
CA SER A 755 -63.66 10.97 35.44
C SER A 755 -63.86 12.50 35.58
N ARG A 756 -63.26 13.21 34.60
CA ARG A 756 -63.29 14.66 34.30
C ARG A 756 -64.62 15.41 34.54
N LEU A 757 -64.52 16.73 34.75
CA LEU A 757 -64.93 17.77 33.76
C LEU A 757 -64.47 19.19 34.13
N HIS A 758 -64.23 20.02 33.08
CA HIS A 758 -63.90 21.45 33.15
C HIS A 758 -65.17 22.31 33.27
N PHE A 759 -65.07 23.58 33.72
CA PHE A 759 -65.22 24.75 32.82
C PHE A 759 -64.85 26.10 33.49
N GLU A 760 -64.71 27.12 32.65
CA GLU A 760 -64.37 28.54 32.90
C GLU A 760 -65.54 29.30 33.60
N ASP A 761 -65.53 30.59 33.99
CA ASP A 761 -64.60 31.71 33.74
C ASP A 761 -64.76 32.85 34.81
N ARG A 762 -64.03 33.96 34.61
CA ARG A 762 -64.10 35.32 35.21
C ARG A 762 -65.49 36.03 35.09
N PRO A 763 -65.74 37.31 35.55
CA PRO A 763 -64.82 38.43 35.90
C PRO A 763 -65.22 39.37 37.09
N SER A 764 -64.51 40.52 37.18
CA SER A 764 -64.90 41.85 37.76
C SER A 764 -64.66 42.07 39.29
N SER A 765 -63.72 42.95 39.69
CA SER A 765 -63.80 44.43 39.90
C SER A 765 -64.18 44.80 41.36
N SER A 766 -63.66 45.80 42.05
CA SER A 766 -62.61 46.83 41.80
C SER A 766 -62.43 47.72 43.07
N VAL A 767 -61.31 48.48 43.18
CA VAL A 767 -61.20 49.80 43.87
C VAL A 767 -61.27 49.86 45.43
N SER A 768 -60.50 50.66 46.21
CA SER A 768 -59.14 51.30 46.12
C SER A 768 -58.83 52.16 47.37
N VAL A 769 -57.64 52.81 47.44
CA VAL A 769 -57.24 54.01 48.27
C VAL A 769 -56.73 53.73 49.71
N ASP A 770 -55.68 54.34 50.31
CA ASP A 770 -54.68 55.43 50.03
C ASP A 770 -53.24 54.83 50.08
N THR A 771 -52.23 55.08 49.21
CA THR A 771 -51.42 56.27 48.83
C THR A 771 -50.43 56.83 49.86
N LEU A 772 -49.11 56.72 49.56
CA LEU A 772 -48.19 57.86 49.32
C LEU A 772 -46.80 57.35 48.84
N GLU A 773 -46.55 57.60 47.54
CA GLU A 773 -45.29 58.06 46.89
C GLU A 773 -43.95 57.31 47.14
N GLY A 774 -43.09 57.06 46.14
CA GLY A 774 -42.99 57.51 44.73
C GLY A 774 -41.48 57.66 44.42
N GLN A 775 -40.89 57.28 43.30
CA GLN A 775 -41.38 57.06 41.94
C GLN A 775 -40.45 56.08 41.20
N VAL A 776 -40.99 55.09 40.48
CA VAL A 776 -40.22 54.21 39.58
C VAL A 776 -40.45 54.68 38.14
N ILE A 777 -39.36 54.95 37.41
CA ILE A 777 -39.45 55.33 36.00
C ILE A 777 -39.62 54.05 35.16
N HIS A 778 -40.81 53.85 34.59
CA HIS A 778 -41.01 52.91 33.50
C HIS A 778 -40.60 53.58 32.18
N VAL A 779 -39.52 53.08 31.58
CA VAL A 779 -39.14 53.41 30.20
C VAL A 779 -40.12 52.69 29.26
N THR A 780 -40.79 53.45 28.40
CA THR A 780 -41.57 52.89 27.29
C THR A 780 -40.69 52.72 26.05
N GLU A 781 -41.14 51.88 25.12
CA GLU A 781 -40.38 51.40 23.94
C GLU A 781 -40.09 52.47 22.86
N SER A 782 -40.10 53.76 23.24
CA SER A 782 -39.89 54.92 22.36
C SER A 782 -38.71 55.82 22.80
N SER A 783 -37.92 55.41 23.81
CA SER A 783 -36.77 56.18 24.30
C SER A 783 -35.56 55.31 24.70
N ILE A 784 -35.21 54.34 23.85
CA ILE A 784 -33.90 53.66 23.92
C ILE A 784 -33.09 54.10 22.70
N ASP A 785 -32.20 55.06 22.91
CA ASP A 785 -31.24 55.52 21.91
C ASP A 785 -30.13 54.47 21.75
N VAL A 786 -30.40 53.42 20.96
CA VAL A 786 -29.39 52.46 20.56
C VAL A 786 -28.56 53.09 19.44
N HIS A 787 -27.26 53.27 19.66
CA HIS A 787 -26.31 53.66 18.60
C HIS A 787 -26.11 52.53 17.56
N ASN A 788 -27.15 52.26 16.78
CA ASN A 788 -27.13 51.41 15.60
C ASN A 788 -26.70 52.23 14.37
N THR A 789 -25.50 52.79 14.41
CA THR A 789 -24.82 53.34 13.22
C THR A 789 -23.75 52.37 12.73
N PHE A 790 -24.17 51.17 12.31
CA PHE A 790 -23.39 50.36 11.39
C PHE A 790 -24.18 50.17 10.09
N ASN A 791 -23.77 50.96 9.10
CA ASN A 791 -24.50 51.18 7.86
C ASN A 791 -24.28 50.00 6.89
N VAL A 792 -25.21 49.05 6.87
CA VAL A 792 -25.23 47.92 5.93
C VAL A 792 -25.91 48.33 4.63
N ASP A 793 -25.34 49.34 3.96
CA ASP A 793 -25.73 49.77 2.61
C ASP A 793 -24.56 50.49 1.90
N ARG A 794 -23.36 49.90 1.95
CA ARG A 794 -22.21 50.38 1.17
C ARG A 794 -21.11 49.35 0.86
N PHE A 795 -21.47 48.14 0.43
CA PHE A 795 -20.46 47.21 -0.11
C PHE A 795 -20.88 46.39 -1.34
N ASP A 796 -21.71 46.96 -2.20
CA ASP A 796 -21.90 46.48 -3.59
C ASP A 796 -21.38 47.51 -4.61
N SER A 797 -20.05 47.61 -4.73
CA SER A 797 -19.35 47.98 -5.98
C SER A 797 -17.83 48.06 -5.76
N ARG A 798 -17.12 46.93 -5.73
CA ARG A 798 -15.68 46.90 -6.07
C ARG A 798 -15.25 45.50 -6.51
N ARG A 799 -15.36 45.27 -7.83
CA ARG A 799 -14.78 44.13 -8.53
C ARG A 799 -13.27 44.33 -8.65
N SER A 800 -12.52 44.07 -7.57
CA SER A 800 -11.05 44.07 -7.57
C SER A 800 -10.51 42.68 -7.93
N SER A 801 -9.53 42.65 -8.83
CA SER A 801 -8.88 41.44 -9.34
C SER A 801 -8.11 40.67 -8.27
N SER A 802 -7.95 39.36 -8.47
CA SER A 802 -7.22 38.42 -7.58
C SER A 802 -5.77 38.80 -7.25
N LEU A 803 -5.17 39.75 -7.98
CA LEU A 803 -3.81 40.24 -7.77
C LEU A 803 -3.63 41.08 -6.49
N ASP A 804 -4.65 41.78 -6.01
CA ASP A 804 -4.51 42.62 -4.81
C ASP A 804 -4.56 41.81 -3.50
N LEU A 805 -5.32 40.70 -3.48
CA LEU A 805 -5.38 39.82 -2.32
C LEU A 805 -4.01 39.15 -2.05
N ASP A 806 -3.33 38.72 -3.11
CA ASP A 806 -1.99 38.14 -3.04
C ASP A 806 -0.94 39.16 -2.55
N ARG A 807 -1.16 40.45 -2.85
CA ARG A 807 -0.31 41.54 -2.36
C ARG A 807 -0.51 41.79 -0.86
N GLU A 808 -1.75 41.89 -0.38
CA GLU A 808 -2.01 42.01 1.08
C GLU A 808 -1.49 40.80 1.85
N VAL A 809 -1.71 39.58 1.34
CA VAL A 809 -1.17 38.36 1.97
C VAL A 809 0.37 38.39 2.00
N ARG A 810 1.03 38.79 0.90
CA ARG A 810 2.49 38.91 0.86
C ARG A 810 3.01 39.99 1.81
N GLU A 811 2.36 41.15 1.91
CA GLU A 811 2.70 42.20 2.89
C GLU A 811 2.52 41.73 4.35
N ILE A 812 1.48 40.93 4.64
CA ILE A 812 1.28 40.30 5.96
C ILE A 812 2.41 39.32 6.28
N PHE A 813 2.81 38.47 5.33
CA PHE A 813 3.91 37.53 5.50
C PHE A 813 5.27 38.25 5.69
N GLU A 814 5.56 39.31 4.95
CA GLU A 814 6.77 40.13 5.18
C GLU A 814 6.74 40.79 6.57
N LYS A 815 5.57 41.28 7.03
CA LYS A 815 5.43 41.86 8.37
C LYS A 815 5.69 40.84 9.48
N ASP A 816 5.22 39.61 9.33
CA ASP A 816 5.50 38.53 10.30
C ASP A 816 6.96 38.09 10.26
N GLN A 817 7.55 37.94 9.06
CA GLN A 817 8.97 37.58 8.92
C GLN A 817 9.89 38.67 9.50
N LYS A 818 9.56 39.96 9.33
CA LYS A 818 10.27 41.09 9.94
C LYS A 818 10.12 41.09 11.47
N ARG A 819 8.94 40.73 11.99
CA ARG A 819 8.70 40.58 13.44
C ARG A 819 9.52 39.42 14.04
N ARG A 820 9.65 38.29 13.34
CA ARG A 820 10.51 37.16 13.77
C ARG A 820 12.00 37.50 13.79
N ARG A 821 12.51 38.29 12.83
CA ARG A 821 13.92 38.74 12.81
C ARG A 821 14.28 39.70 13.95
N ILE A 822 13.32 40.47 14.44
CA ILE A 822 13.51 41.30 15.65
C ILE A 822 13.61 40.38 16.86
N PHE A 823 12.67 39.45 17.01
CA PHE A 823 12.63 38.51 18.13
C PHE A 823 13.84 37.56 18.21
N SER A 824 14.46 37.18 17.08
CA SER A 824 15.70 36.38 17.11
C SER A 824 16.92 37.19 17.55
N ARG A 825 16.97 38.48 17.17
CA ARG A 825 18.10 39.36 17.49
C ARG A 825 18.09 39.81 18.95
N ASP A 826 16.91 39.93 19.56
CA ASP A 826 16.79 40.18 21.00
C ASP A 826 17.21 38.93 21.81
N MET A 827 16.95 37.72 21.30
CA MET A 827 17.36 36.47 21.97
C MET A 827 18.88 36.23 21.96
N GLU A 828 19.57 36.57 20.86
CA GLU A 828 21.05 36.50 20.76
C GLU A 828 21.77 37.45 21.74
N SER A 829 21.07 38.43 22.34
CA SER A 829 21.66 39.37 23.30
C SER A 829 21.61 38.94 24.76
N LEU A 830 20.98 37.78 25.07
CA LEU A 830 20.71 37.35 26.46
C LEU A 830 21.51 36.13 26.94
N ASP A 831 22.19 35.39 26.05
CA ASP A 831 22.93 34.16 26.40
C ASP A 831 24.42 34.40 26.76
N GLU A 832 24.91 35.65 26.80
CA GLU A 832 26.35 35.96 27.01
C GLU A 832 26.78 36.14 28.49
N ASN A 833 25.92 35.85 29.48
CA ASN A 833 26.29 35.93 30.91
C ASN A 833 25.68 34.80 31.76
N GLY A 834 26.46 33.74 32.02
CA GLY A 834 25.97 32.52 32.71
C GLY A 834 27.04 31.62 33.34
N SER A 835 28.00 32.20 34.07
CA SER A 835 28.89 31.57 35.07
C SER A 835 29.31 30.09 34.94
N THR A 836 30.60 29.89 34.66
CA THR A 836 31.40 28.68 34.95
C THR A 836 31.33 28.21 36.42
N VAL A 837 31.45 26.90 36.69
CA VAL A 837 32.40 26.28 37.67
C VAL A 837 32.29 24.74 37.74
N SER A 838 33.43 24.06 37.47
CA SER A 838 33.76 22.64 37.79
C SER A 838 32.87 21.52 37.18
N ARG A 839 33.38 20.34 36.82
CA ARG A 839 34.53 19.60 37.37
C ARG A 839 35.21 18.75 36.27
N ALA A 840 36.51 18.47 36.44
CA ALA A 840 37.37 17.90 35.40
C ALA A 840 37.64 16.38 35.55
N ALA A 841 38.25 15.82 34.50
CA ALA A 841 39.01 14.57 34.43
C ALA A 841 38.25 13.24 34.63
N PHE A 842 38.08 12.48 33.55
CA PHE A 842 39.04 11.43 33.16
C PHE A 842 38.94 11.21 31.65
N GLY A 843 40.07 11.02 30.97
CA GLY A 843 40.09 10.51 29.61
C GLY A 843 40.66 9.10 29.61
N ASP A 844 40.31 8.30 28.62
CA ASP A 844 41.31 7.48 27.95
C ASP A 844 40.91 7.16 26.51
N SER A 845 41.90 7.12 25.64
CA SER A 845 41.76 6.76 24.24
C SER A 845 42.16 5.30 24.03
N VAL A 846 41.28 4.48 23.46
CA VAL A 846 41.65 3.16 22.97
C VAL A 846 41.77 3.22 21.45
N LYS A 847 42.98 2.94 20.97
CA LYS A 847 43.32 2.80 19.54
C LYS A 847 42.77 1.48 18.97
N ASN A 848 42.67 1.47 17.64
CA ASN A 848 42.70 0.25 16.84
C ASN A 848 43.82 -0.72 17.30
N ASP A 849 43.54 -2.02 17.28
CA ASP A 849 44.30 -2.99 16.47
C ASP A 849 43.55 -4.33 16.41
N ILE A 850 43.61 -4.99 15.24
CA ILE A 850 42.99 -6.28 14.84
C ILE A 850 41.48 -6.23 14.55
#